data_AF-A0A8X7QP45-F1
#
_entry.id   AF-A0A8X7QP45-F1
#
_cell.length_a   1.000
_cell.length_b   1.000
_cell.length_c   1.000
_cell.angle_alpha   90.00
_cell.angle_beta   90.00
_cell.angle_gamma   90.00
#
_symmetry.space_group_name_H-M   'P 1'
#
loop_
_entity.id
_entity.type
_entity.pdbx_description
1 polymer ?
#
loop_
_entity_poly.entity_id
_entity_poly.type
_entity_poly.pdbx_seq_one_letter_code
_entity_poly.pdbx_strand_id
1 'polypeptide(L)'
;PGYQQLIVDAGAIVPTVKLLKRRGICLGCMEANAVIRRAADIITNIAHDNPRIKTNIRYGLLFDNPNGFGHAYAYTFCIFRVEGGIPPLVELLNFPDVKVQRAAAGALRTVSFRNDENKNQIVELNALPTLVLMLQSEDPSMHGEAIGAIGNLVHSSPDIKKEVIRAGALQPVISLLSSTCLETQREAALLIGQFASPDSDCKVHIAQRGAITPLIKMLESSDEQVMEMSAFALGRLAQDTHNQAGIGQRGGIISLLNLLNVNTGSVQHNAAFALYGLADNEENIADFIKAGGIQRLQDDNFTVQPTRDCVVRTLKRLENKVQGPVLNQLLYLMRTTENPIQMRIALALAHLCDPKDGKLIFIDNNGVEFLLELLYLSGMKQQKYSSRALFELARKATSFAPEDSAPSSPTQRVFLGAEFVNNPTLSDVTFLVDGKQFYAHKICLVASSDIFRAMFDGLYKERNAQNVEIPNITWEVFELMMRFIYTGRIDITKHLARDLLVAADQYLIEGLKRLCEYTIAQDICVDNIPLIFLMVKAYRQEHVYKHPWERVSAASWRKFADPENKRILSHILEVDTLNRKLDTETGKLHTTRALTIHAPGPWFLHRIVGQDICHCVESTVVDGKSRSMQLTTKNISLQKFIEVEERIRYDPHPENPSAWTVCSQETSIRIKPLSALASMAEKVEQKCAEKFMQNSVKGREVMERICRYMEAESAPV
;
A
#
# COMPACT_ATOMS: atom_id res chain seq x y z
N PRO A 1 -20.30 -18.51 -39.96
CA PRO A 1 -21.43 -17.65 -40.39
C PRO A 1 -21.93 -17.90 -41.82
N GLY A 2 -21.10 -17.66 -42.85
CA GLY A 2 -21.52 -17.80 -44.26
C GLY A 2 -22.03 -19.21 -44.62
N TYR A 3 -21.25 -20.25 -44.28
CA TYR A 3 -21.67 -21.64 -44.50
C TYR A 3 -22.91 -22.06 -43.69
N GLN A 4 -23.04 -21.59 -42.45
CA GLN A 4 -24.24 -21.85 -41.63
C GLN A 4 -25.49 -21.28 -42.30
N GLN A 5 -25.38 -20.06 -42.86
CA GLN A 5 -26.48 -19.42 -43.57
C GLN A 5 -26.85 -20.17 -44.86
N LEU A 6 -25.85 -20.56 -45.66
CA LEU A 6 -26.09 -21.35 -46.89
C LEU A 6 -26.82 -22.68 -46.59
N ILE A 7 -26.47 -23.36 -45.49
CA ILE A 7 -27.14 -24.59 -45.08
C ILE A 7 -28.60 -24.33 -44.69
N VAL A 8 -28.89 -23.22 -44.00
CA VAL A 8 -30.25 -22.83 -43.65
C VAL A 8 -31.06 -22.41 -44.87
N ASP A 9 -30.47 -21.62 -45.77
CA ASP A 9 -31.10 -21.17 -47.01
C ASP A 9 -31.40 -22.34 -47.96
N ALA A 10 -30.59 -23.41 -47.90
CA ALA A 10 -30.86 -24.68 -48.58
C ALA A 10 -32.00 -25.50 -47.94
N GLY A 11 -32.67 -24.99 -46.90
CA GLY A 11 -33.85 -25.61 -46.28
C GLY A 11 -33.55 -26.70 -45.25
N ALA A 12 -32.32 -26.79 -44.72
CA ALA A 12 -31.89 -27.89 -43.84
C ALA A 12 -32.63 -27.94 -42.47
N ILE A 13 -33.29 -26.87 -42.03
CA ILE A 13 -33.99 -26.81 -40.73
C ILE A 13 -35.13 -27.84 -40.66
N VAL A 14 -36.00 -27.89 -41.67
CA VAL A 14 -37.17 -28.79 -41.66
C VAL A 14 -36.78 -30.28 -41.63
N PRO A 15 -35.85 -30.77 -42.47
CA PRO A 15 -35.34 -32.13 -42.35
C PRO A 15 -34.71 -32.42 -40.99
N THR A 16 -33.96 -31.46 -40.43
CA THR A 16 -33.31 -31.63 -39.12
C THR A 16 -34.35 -31.77 -38.00
N VAL A 17 -35.39 -30.93 -37.99
CA VAL A 17 -36.52 -31.05 -37.03
C VAL A 17 -37.24 -32.38 -37.21
N LYS A 18 -37.45 -32.86 -38.44
CA LYS A 18 -38.03 -34.19 -38.68
C LYS A 18 -37.17 -35.31 -38.09
N LEU A 19 -35.84 -35.21 -38.18
CA LEU A 19 -34.93 -36.18 -37.56
C LEU A 19 -35.01 -36.18 -36.03
N LEU A 20 -35.13 -35.00 -35.40
CA LEU A 20 -35.32 -34.89 -33.95
C LEU A 20 -36.63 -35.56 -33.48
N LYS A 21 -37.67 -35.51 -34.32
CA LYS A 21 -38.99 -36.11 -34.05
C LYS A 21 -39.04 -37.64 -34.26
N ARG A 22 -38.00 -38.30 -34.76
CA ARG A 22 -37.99 -39.75 -35.06
C ARG A 22 -37.93 -40.66 -33.82
N ARG A 23 -38.63 -40.29 -32.74
CA ARG A 23 -38.87 -41.18 -31.60
C ARG A 23 -39.77 -42.33 -32.04
N GLY A 24 -39.35 -43.56 -31.73
CA GLY A 24 -40.24 -44.72 -31.75
C GLY A 24 -39.97 -45.79 -32.81
N ILE A 25 -38.95 -45.67 -33.68
CA ILE A 25 -38.70 -46.75 -34.66
C ILE A 25 -37.82 -47.88 -34.08
N CYS A 26 -36.99 -47.60 -33.08
CA CYS A 26 -36.25 -48.64 -32.33
C CYS A 26 -35.60 -48.06 -31.06
N LEU A 27 -36.32 -48.08 -29.93
CA LEU A 27 -35.74 -47.77 -28.61
C LEU A 27 -34.61 -48.77 -28.32
N GLY A 28 -33.35 -48.36 -28.50
CA GLY A 28 -32.16 -49.19 -28.27
C GLY A 28 -31.21 -49.39 -29.46
N CYS A 29 -31.56 -48.93 -30.66
CA CYS A 29 -30.66 -48.98 -31.82
C CYS A 29 -29.60 -47.85 -31.73
N MET A 30 -28.32 -48.24 -31.61
CA MET A 30 -27.20 -47.30 -31.50
C MET A 30 -27.12 -46.33 -32.68
N GLU A 31 -27.46 -46.78 -33.88
CA GLU A 31 -27.46 -45.99 -35.11
C GLU A 31 -28.58 -44.92 -35.09
N ALA A 32 -29.76 -45.26 -34.60
CA ALA A 32 -30.88 -44.32 -34.46
C ALA A 32 -30.55 -43.21 -33.43
N ASN A 33 -29.96 -43.59 -32.29
CA ASN A 33 -29.49 -42.62 -31.29
C ASN A 33 -28.40 -41.70 -31.86
N ALA A 34 -27.49 -42.25 -32.66
CA ALA A 34 -26.44 -41.46 -33.31
C ALA A 34 -27.00 -40.44 -34.31
N VAL A 35 -28.06 -40.79 -35.05
CA VAL A 35 -28.74 -39.86 -35.97
C VAL A 35 -29.44 -38.73 -35.21
N ILE A 36 -30.18 -39.05 -34.15
CA ILE A 36 -30.87 -38.06 -33.31
C ILE A 36 -29.86 -37.11 -32.66
N ARG A 37 -28.79 -37.68 -32.08
CA ARG A 37 -27.69 -36.90 -31.52
C ARG A 37 -27.07 -35.94 -32.55
N ARG A 38 -26.73 -36.45 -33.74
CA ARG A 38 -26.18 -35.63 -34.82
C ARG A 38 -27.15 -34.52 -35.26
N ALA A 39 -28.46 -34.79 -35.26
CA ALA A 39 -29.45 -33.77 -35.57
C ALA A 39 -29.45 -32.64 -34.53
N ALA A 40 -29.31 -32.95 -33.23
CA ALA A 40 -29.17 -31.93 -32.18
C ALA A 40 -27.83 -31.18 -32.27
N ASP A 41 -26.73 -31.89 -32.56
CA ASP A 41 -25.40 -31.30 -32.80
C ASP A 41 -25.43 -30.33 -34.00
N ILE A 42 -26.16 -30.68 -35.07
CA ILE A 42 -26.37 -29.81 -36.24
C ILE A 42 -27.05 -28.50 -35.82
N ILE A 43 -28.08 -28.55 -34.97
CA ILE A 43 -28.75 -27.33 -34.48
C ILE A 43 -27.79 -26.45 -33.69
N THR A 44 -27.00 -27.05 -32.79
CA THR A 44 -25.94 -26.33 -32.03
C THR A 44 -25.00 -25.61 -32.99
N ASN A 45 -24.45 -26.32 -33.98
CA ASN A 45 -23.48 -25.78 -34.93
C ASN A 45 -24.07 -24.73 -35.87
N ILE A 46 -25.30 -24.92 -36.33
CA ILE A 46 -25.97 -23.99 -37.24
C ILE A 46 -26.42 -22.72 -36.51
N ALA A 47 -26.89 -22.84 -35.27
CA ALA A 47 -27.34 -21.70 -34.49
C ALA A 47 -26.19 -20.93 -33.81
N HIS A 48 -25.01 -21.51 -33.60
CA HIS A 48 -23.85 -20.84 -32.99
C HIS A 48 -23.43 -19.60 -33.80
N ASP A 49 -23.34 -18.43 -33.16
CA ASP A 49 -22.98 -17.13 -33.77
C ASP A 49 -23.74 -16.74 -35.04
N ASN A 50 -24.94 -17.31 -35.26
CA ASN A 50 -25.82 -16.88 -36.34
C ASN A 50 -27.09 -16.25 -35.76
N PRO A 51 -27.11 -14.92 -35.57
CA PRO A 51 -28.27 -14.22 -35.04
C PRO A 51 -29.47 -14.30 -35.98
N ARG A 52 -29.31 -14.54 -37.29
CA ARG A 52 -30.46 -14.69 -38.21
C ARG A 52 -31.22 -16.01 -38.03
N ILE A 53 -30.57 -17.02 -37.45
CA ILE A 53 -31.19 -18.32 -37.17
C ILE A 53 -31.91 -18.28 -35.81
N LYS A 54 -31.35 -17.54 -34.86
CA LYS A 54 -31.99 -17.25 -33.56
C LYS A 54 -33.05 -16.15 -33.69
N THR A 55 -32.91 -15.23 -34.64
CA THR A 55 -33.57 -13.91 -34.65
C THR A 55 -33.69 -13.41 -36.10
N ASN A 56 -34.53 -14.02 -36.94
CA ASN A 56 -34.75 -13.52 -38.30
C ASN A 56 -35.76 -12.36 -38.27
N ILE A 57 -35.45 -11.25 -38.94
CA ILE A 57 -36.42 -10.17 -39.20
C ILE A 57 -37.00 -10.42 -40.58
N ARG A 58 -38.28 -10.80 -40.66
CA ARG A 58 -39.01 -10.82 -41.94
C ARG A 58 -39.95 -9.63 -41.96
N TYR A 59 -39.80 -8.76 -42.96
CA TYR A 59 -40.80 -7.73 -43.26
C TYR A 59 -41.98 -8.39 -43.97
N GLY A 60 -43.14 -8.43 -43.31
CA GLY A 60 -44.39 -8.85 -43.92
C GLY A 60 -45.22 -7.63 -44.30
N LEU A 61 -45.73 -7.60 -45.53
CA LEU A 61 -46.79 -6.67 -45.94
C LEU A 61 -48.14 -7.37 -45.68
N LEU A 62 -48.91 -6.89 -44.70
CA LEU A 62 -50.33 -7.22 -44.59
C LEU A 62 -51.09 -6.40 -45.63
N PHE A 63 -51.56 -7.05 -46.69
CA PHE A 63 -52.51 -6.46 -47.65
C PHE A 63 -53.94 -6.74 -47.19
N ASP A 64 -54.36 -6.14 -46.08
CA ASP A 64 -55.78 -6.07 -45.72
C ASP A 64 -56.08 -4.67 -45.19
N ASN A 65 -55.99 -3.68 -46.09
CA ASN A 65 -56.55 -2.35 -45.89
C ASN A 65 -57.10 -1.87 -47.25
N PRO A 66 -58.39 -1.52 -47.39
CA PRO A 66 -58.96 -1.05 -48.64
C PRO A 66 -58.33 0.24 -49.20
N ASN A 67 -57.50 0.93 -48.40
CA ASN A 67 -56.96 2.26 -48.71
C ASN A 67 -55.47 2.30 -49.12
N GLY A 68 -54.86 1.17 -49.50
CA GLY A 68 -53.64 1.17 -50.32
C GLY A 68 -52.32 1.61 -49.67
N PHE A 69 -52.24 1.78 -48.35
CA PHE A 69 -50.97 2.03 -47.64
C PHE A 69 -50.60 0.83 -46.75
N GLY A 70 -49.65 0.00 -47.21
CA GLY A 70 -49.07 -1.08 -46.42
C GLY A 70 -47.99 -0.55 -45.47
N HIS A 71 -48.20 -0.69 -44.16
CA HIS A 71 -47.13 -0.52 -43.18
C HIS A 71 -46.37 -1.83 -43.02
N ALA A 72 -45.07 -1.82 -43.29
CA ALA A 72 -44.19 -2.95 -43.03
C ALA A 72 -43.96 -3.09 -41.51
N TYR A 73 -44.46 -4.17 -40.91
CA TYR A 73 -44.11 -4.54 -39.54
C TYR A 73 -42.95 -5.54 -39.58
N ALA A 74 -41.88 -5.25 -38.82
CA ALA A 74 -40.76 -6.15 -38.61
C ALA A 74 -41.10 -7.10 -37.46
N TYR A 75 -41.29 -8.40 -37.75
CA TYR A 75 -41.44 -9.43 -36.72
C TYR A 75 -40.16 -10.25 -36.60
N THR A 76 -39.75 -10.50 -35.37
CA THR A 76 -38.60 -11.33 -35.02
C THR A 76 -39.00 -12.81 -34.90
N PHE A 77 -38.58 -13.65 -35.85
CA PHE A 77 -38.88 -15.09 -35.86
C PHE A 77 -37.60 -15.94 -35.87
N CYS A 78 -37.48 -16.86 -34.90
CA CYS A 78 -36.52 -17.96 -34.98
C CYS A 78 -37.09 -19.04 -35.91
N ILE A 79 -36.50 -19.26 -37.10
CA ILE A 79 -37.01 -20.28 -38.06
C ILE A 79 -37.10 -21.66 -37.40
N PHE A 80 -36.10 -22.02 -36.59
CA PHE A 80 -36.11 -23.29 -35.87
C PHE A 80 -37.30 -23.41 -34.89
N ARG A 81 -37.67 -22.32 -34.19
CA ARG A 81 -38.87 -22.29 -33.34
C ARG A 81 -40.15 -22.44 -34.15
N VAL A 82 -40.27 -21.67 -35.25
CA VAL A 82 -41.46 -21.65 -36.11
C VAL A 82 -41.73 -23.03 -36.72
N GLU A 83 -40.68 -23.76 -37.10
CA GLU A 83 -40.79 -25.14 -37.61
C GLU A 83 -41.07 -26.19 -36.50
N GLY A 84 -41.29 -25.75 -35.25
CA GLY A 84 -41.59 -26.62 -34.12
C GLY A 84 -40.39 -27.45 -33.67
N GLY A 85 -39.19 -26.87 -33.71
CA GLY A 85 -37.94 -27.52 -33.34
C GLY A 85 -37.66 -27.57 -31.83
N ILE A 86 -38.22 -26.65 -31.03
CA ILE A 86 -38.02 -26.62 -29.57
C ILE A 86 -38.69 -27.80 -28.85
N PRO A 87 -39.98 -28.16 -29.09
CA PRO A 87 -40.63 -29.29 -28.44
C PRO A 87 -39.84 -30.61 -28.49
N PRO A 88 -39.34 -31.10 -29.64
CA PRO A 88 -38.58 -32.34 -29.66
C PRO A 88 -37.24 -32.25 -28.92
N LEU A 89 -36.60 -31.07 -28.83
CA LEU A 89 -35.39 -30.92 -28.01
C LEU A 89 -35.70 -31.03 -26.51
N VAL A 90 -36.77 -30.40 -26.03
CA VAL A 90 -37.19 -30.51 -24.63
C VAL A 90 -37.57 -31.94 -24.27
N GLU A 91 -38.29 -32.61 -25.17
CA GLU A 91 -38.59 -34.03 -25.03
C GLU A 91 -37.32 -34.89 -24.91
N LEU A 92 -36.30 -34.63 -25.75
CA LEU A 92 -35.04 -35.37 -25.78
C LEU A 92 -34.17 -35.20 -24.53
N LEU A 93 -34.45 -34.22 -23.66
CA LEU A 93 -33.80 -34.13 -22.34
C LEU A 93 -34.08 -35.37 -21.47
N ASN A 94 -35.22 -36.03 -21.66
CA ASN A 94 -35.59 -37.26 -20.94
C ASN A 94 -35.26 -38.54 -21.73
N PHE A 95 -34.38 -38.47 -22.73
CA PHE A 95 -34.04 -39.63 -23.56
C PHE A 95 -33.09 -40.59 -22.81
N PRO A 96 -33.21 -41.94 -22.96
CA PRO A 96 -32.38 -42.89 -22.20
C PRO A 96 -30.87 -42.80 -22.48
N ASP A 97 -30.49 -42.34 -23.68
CA ASP A 97 -29.09 -42.19 -24.08
C ASP A 97 -28.55 -40.82 -23.62
N VAL A 98 -27.59 -40.85 -22.69
CA VAL A 98 -26.95 -39.66 -22.11
C VAL A 98 -26.33 -38.76 -23.18
N LYS A 99 -25.78 -39.33 -24.27
CA LYS A 99 -25.19 -38.53 -25.35
C LYS A 99 -26.25 -37.74 -26.12
N VAL A 100 -27.45 -38.30 -26.24
CA VAL A 100 -28.61 -37.61 -26.84
C VAL A 100 -29.13 -36.52 -25.91
N GLN A 101 -29.26 -36.79 -24.60
CA GLN A 101 -29.65 -35.77 -23.61
C GLN A 101 -28.69 -34.59 -23.61
N ARG A 102 -27.37 -34.87 -23.61
CA ARG A 102 -26.32 -33.84 -23.67
C ARG A 102 -26.43 -32.98 -24.93
N ALA A 103 -26.59 -33.61 -26.10
CA ALA A 103 -26.72 -32.90 -27.37
C ALA A 103 -28.01 -32.05 -27.41
N ALA A 104 -29.11 -32.55 -26.85
CA ALA A 104 -30.35 -31.79 -26.73
C ALA A 104 -30.18 -30.57 -25.80
N ALA A 105 -29.52 -30.73 -24.65
CA ALA A 105 -29.22 -29.62 -23.74
C ALA A 105 -28.29 -28.57 -24.39
N GLY A 106 -27.25 -28.99 -25.12
CA GLY A 106 -26.37 -28.07 -25.85
C GLY A 106 -27.09 -27.30 -26.96
N ALA A 107 -28.02 -27.96 -27.67
CA ALA A 107 -28.89 -27.29 -28.63
C ALA A 107 -29.79 -26.25 -27.95
N LEU A 108 -30.41 -26.60 -26.81
CA LEU A 108 -31.23 -25.69 -26.00
C LEU A 108 -30.43 -24.51 -25.44
N ARG A 109 -29.22 -24.73 -24.93
CA ARG A 109 -28.27 -23.67 -24.54
C ARG A 109 -28.05 -22.71 -25.70
N THR A 110 -27.82 -23.22 -26.89
CA THR A 110 -27.52 -22.39 -28.06
C THR A 110 -28.72 -21.55 -28.50
N VAL A 111 -29.92 -22.16 -28.60
CA VAL A 111 -31.12 -21.46 -29.11
C VAL A 111 -31.76 -20.51 -28.08
N SER A 112 -31.49 -20.69 -26.78
CA SER A 112 -31.96 -19.78 -25.72
C SER A 112 -31.11 -18.51 -25.57
N PHE A 113 -29.87 -18.50 -26.09
CA PHE A 113 -28.97 -17.35 -25.99
C PHE A 113 -29.58 -16.10 -26.66
N ARG A 114 -29.86 -15.07 -25.87
CA ARG A 114 -30.42 -13.77 -26.30
C ARG A 114 -31.70 -13.88 -27.14
N ASN A 115 -32.56 -14.85 -26.86
CA ASN A 115 -33.88 -14.97 -27.52
C ASN A 115 -34.99 -15.25 -26.50
N ASP A 116 -35.75 -14.24 -26.12
CA ASP A 116 -36.71 -14.35 -25.01
C ASP A 116 -37.91 -15.26 -25.34
N GLU A 117 -38.39 -15.27 -26.59
CA GLU A 117 -39.50 -16.17 -26.94
C GLU A 117 -39.07 -17.65 -26.93
N ASN A 118 -37.83 -17.95 -27.33
CA ASN A 118 -37.28 -19.31 -27.19
C ASN A 118 -37.15 -19.69 -25.72
N LYS A 119 -36.66 -18.78 -24.86
CA LYS A 119 -36.55 -19.04 -23.42
C LYS A 119 -37.92 -19.35 -22.83
N ASN A 120 -38.92 -18.51 -23.12
CA ASN A 120 -40.29 -18.69 -22.62
C ASN A 120 -40.86 -20.04 -23.08
N GLN A 121 -40.73 -20.38 -24.37
CA GLN A 121 -41.25 -21.65 -24.87
C GLN A 121 -40.56 -22.87 -24.22
N ILE A 122 -39.24 -22.81 -23.99
CA ILE A 122 -38.50 -23.88 -23.31
C ILE A 122 -39.03 -24.10 -21.89
N VAL A 123 -39.34 -23.02 -21.18
CA VAL A 123 -39.89 -23.04 -19.82
C VAL A 123 -41.34 -23.54 -19.81
N GLU A 124 -42.19 -23.05 -20.72
CA GLU A 124 -43.58 -23.50 -20.91
C GLU A 124 -43.68 -25.01 -21.20
N LEU A 125 -42.69 -25.57 -21.90
CA LEU A 125 -42.57 -27.00 -22.17
C LEU A 125 -42.01 -27.81 -20.97
N ASN A 126 -41.89 -27.19 -19.80
CA ASN A 126 -41.45 -27.81 -18.55
C ASN A 126 -40.03 -28.42 -18.61
N ALA A 127 -39.09 -27.74 -19.28
CA ALA A 127 -37.70 -28.22 -19.37
C ALA A 127 -36.92 -28.08 -18.04
N LEU A 128 -37.32 -27.15 -17.17
CA LEU A 128 -36.53 -26.75 -16.00
C LEU A 128 -36.23 -27.89 -15.01
N PRO A 129 -37.21 -28.74 -14.58
CA PRO A 129 -36.91 -29.83 -13.65
C PRO A 129 -35.88 -30.82 -14.20
N THR A 130 -35.96 -31.13 -15.50
CA THR A 130 -35.01 -32.04 -16.16
C THR A 130 -33.62 -31.42 -16.25
N LEU A 131 -33.51 -30.13 -16.61
CA LEU A 131 -32.24 -29.42 -16.64
C LEU A 131 -31.60 -29.33 -15.24
N VAL A 132 -32.41 -29.14 -14.18
CA VAL A 132 -31.92 -29.15 -12.80
C VAL A 132 -31.42 -30.53 -12.39
N LEU A 133 -32.13 -31.60 -12.75
CA LEU A 133 -31.69 -32.97 -12.48
C LEU A 133 -30.36 -33.28 -13.20
N MET A 134 -30.18 -32.77 -14.42
CA MET A 134 -28.93 -32.93 -15.17
C MET A 134 -27.71 -32.28 -14.49
N LEU A 135 -27.89 -31.24 -13.65
CA LEU A 135 -26.80 -30.66 -12.85
C LEU A 135 -26.26 -31.64 -11.79
N GLN A 136 -27.02 -32.68 -11.45
CA GLN A 136 -26.68 -33.69 -10.46
C GLN A 136 -26.24 -35.02 -11.10
N SER A 137 -26.06 -35.05 -12.43
CA SER A 137 -25.60 -36.25 -13.16
C SER A 137 -24.22 -36.70 -12.68
N GLU A 138 -23.96 -38.01 -12.75
CA GLU A 138 -22.61 -38.55 -12.54
C GLU A 138 -21.65 -38.23 -13.70
N ASP A 139 -22.19 -37.90 -14.89
CA ASP A 139 -21.41 -37.51 -16.06
C ASP A 139 -21.10 -35.99 -16.04
N PRO A 140 -19.84 -35.56 -15.85
CA PRO A 140 -19.48 -34.14 -15.79
C PRO A 140 -19.77 -33.38 -17.09
N SER A 141 -19.83 -34.08 -18.23
CA SER A 141 -20.15 -33.45 -19.52
C SER A 141 -21.59 -32.96 -19.60
N MET A 142 -22.48 -33.46 -18.73
CA MET A 142 -23.86 -33.00 -18.61
C MET A 142 -23.97 -31.67 -17.85
N HIS A 143 -23.09 -31.46 -16.85
CA HIS A 143 -23.15 -30.28 -16.00
C HIS A 143 -22.98 -29.00 -16.82
N GLY A 144 -21.98 -28.95 -17.70
CA GLY A 144 -21.67 -27.78 -18.52
C GLY A 144 -22.81 -27.38 -19.47
N GLU A 145 -23.46 -28.34 -20.11
CA GLU A 145 -24.59 -28.05 -21.02
C GLU A 145 -25.83 -27.61 -20.24
N ALA A 146 -26.14 -28.31 -19.15
CA ALA A 146 -27.31 -28.00 -18.33
C ALA A 146 -27.18 -26.61 -17.67
N ILE A 147 -26.02 -26.32 -17.07
CA ILE A 147 -25.80 -25.05 -16.38
C ILE A 147 -25.75 -23.87 -17.35
N GLY A 148 -25.12 -24.06 -18.52
CA GLY A 148 -25.10 -23.06 -19.58
C GLY A 148 -26.49 -22.81 -20.17
N ALA A 149 -27.30 -23.86 -20.35
CA ALA A 149 -28.69 -23.71 -20.77
C ALA A 149 -29.51 -22.90 -19.74
N ILE A 150 -29.42 -23.25 -18.46
CA ILE A 150 -30.08 -22.52 -17.38
C ILE A 150 -29.60 -21.06 -17.32
N GLY A 151 -28.29 -20.82 -17.43
CA GLY A 151 -27.70 -19.48 -17.46
C GLY A 151 -28.27 -18.61 -18.57
N ASN A 152 -28.43 -19.16 -19.78
CA ASN A 152 -29.05 -18.43 -20.89
C ASN A 152 -30.56 -18.19 -20.65
N LEU A 153 -31.27 -19.15 -20.07
CA LEU A 153 -32.70 -19.03 -19.75
C LEU A 153 -32.98 -17.92 -18.72
N VAL A 154 -32.12 -17.76 -17.70
CA VAL A 154 -32.34 -16.74 -16.65
C VAL A 154 -31.73 -15.37 -16.99
N HIS A 155 -30.85 -15.31 -17.99
CA HIS A 155 -30.20 -14.06 -18.38
C HIS A 155 -31.24 -13.03 -18.85
N SER A 156 -31.31 -11.90 -18.15
CA SER A 156 -32.29 -10.82 -18.38
C SER A 156 -33.77 -11.26 -18.26
N SER A 157 -34.05 -12.37 -17.57
CA SER A 157 -35.41 -12.92 -17.43
C SER A 157 -35.76 -13.15 -15.94
N PRO A 158 -36.28 -12.12 -15.23
CA PRO A 158 -36.57 -12.21 -13.79
C PRO A 158 -37.60 -13.28 -13.40
N ASP A 159 -38.60 -13.54 -14.25
CA ASP A 159 -39.64 -14.52 -13.95
C ASP A 159 -39.13 -15.96 -14.09
N ILE A 160 -38.43 -16.25 -15.21
CA ILE A 160 -37.75 -17.54 -15.41
C ILE A 160 -36.76 -17.83 -14.27
N LYS A 161 -36.05 -16.80 -13.79
CA LYS A 161 -35.15 -16.92 -12.63
C LYS A 161 -35.89 -17.42 -11.38
N LYS A 162 -37.07 -16.86 -11.07
CA LYS A 162 -37.88 -17.32 -9.93
C LYS A 162 -38.32 -18.78 -10.12
N GLU A 163 -38.70 -19.15 -11.33
CA GLU A 163 -39.10 -20.53 -11.65
C GLU A 163 -37.94 -21.53 -11.51
N VAL A 164 -36.75 -21.19 -12.00
CA VAL A 164 -35.53 -22.01 -11.84
C VAL A 164 -35.17 -22.22 -10.37
N ILE A 165 -35.29 -21.18 -9.55
CA ILE A 165 -35.04 -21.27 -8.11
C ILE A 165 -36.10 -22.15 -7.42
N ARG A 166 -37.38 -22.00 -7.79
CA ARG A 166 -38.48 -22.85 -7.30
C ARG A 166 -38.32 -24.32 -7.72
N ALA A 167 -37.74 -24.57 -8.89
CA ALA A 167 -37.40 -25.90 -9.37
C ALA A 167 -36.21 -26.56 -8.61
N GLY A 168 -35.62 -25.86 -7.62
CA GLY A 168 -34.60 -26.43 -6.74
C GLY A 168 -33.16 -26.31 -7.26
N ALA A 169 -32.91 -25.50 -8.30
CA ALA A 169 -31.60 -25.39 -8.94
C ALA A 169 -30.47 -24.90 -8.02
N LEU A 170 -30.78 -24.18 -6.95
CA LEU A 170 -29.79 -23.43 -6.19
C LEU A 170 -28.70 -24.30 -5.55
N GLN A 171 -29.04 -25.42 -4.89
CA GLN A 171 -28.00 -26.27 -4.29
C GLN A 171 -27.14 -27.03 -5.31
N PRO A 172 -27.72 -27.63 -6.37
CA PRO A 172 -26.94 -28.20 -7.45
C PRO A 172 -25.92 -27.21 -8.05
N VAL A 173 -26.33 -25.97 -8.30
CA VAL A 173 -25.44 -24.92 -8.82
C VAL A 173 -24.31 -24.58 -7.83
N ILE A 174 -24.61 -24.47 -6.53
CA ILE A 174 -23.59 -24.23 -5.49
C ILE A 174 -22.58 -25.38 -5.44
N SER A 175 -23.04 -26.63 -5.58
CA SER A 175 -22.17 -27.81 -5.58
C SER A 175 -21.17 -27.79 -6.75
N LEU A 176 -21.60 -27.28 -7.92
CA LEU A 176 -20.77 -27.17 -9.12
C LEU A 176 -19.69 -26.09 -9.04
N LEU A 177 -19.73 -25.18 -8.05
CA LEU A 177 -18.62 -24.24 -7.78
C LEU A 177 -17.32 -24.95 -7.39
N SER A 178 -17.41 -26.21 -6.92
CA SER A 178 -16.26 -27.06 -6.59
C SER A 178 -15.96 -28.11 -7.67
N SER A 179 -16.51 -27.97 -8.88
CA SER A 179 -16.24 -28.87 -10.00
C SER A 179 -14.77 -28.83 -10.40
N THR A 180 -14.25 -29.97 -10.85
CA THR A 180 -12.90 -30.08 -11.44
C THR A 180 -12.83 -29.52 -12.85
N CYS A 181 -13.98 -29.27 -13.49
CA CYS A 181 -14.07 -28.68 -14.82
C CYS A 181 -14.20 -27.15 -14.71
N LEU A 182 -13.15 -26.43 -15.13
CA LEU A 182 -13.08 -24.96 -15.07
C LEU A 182 -14.26 -24.28 -15.77
N GLU A 183 -14.69 -24.79 -16.93
CA GLU A 183 -15.84 -24.26 -17.66
C GLU A 183 -17.15 -24.37 -16.85
N THR A 184 -17.37 -25.52 -16.21
CA THR A 184 -18.53 -25.72 -15.34
C THR A 184 -18.46 -24.81 -14.11
N GLN A 185 -17.26 -24.67 -13.54
CA GLN A 185 -17.01 -23.80 -12.39
C GLN A 185 -17.33 -22.32 -12.72
N ARG A 186 -16.85 -21.86 -13.88
CA ARG A 186 -17.07 -20.50 -14.43
C ARG A 186 -18.56 -20.22 -14.63
N GLU A 187 -19.26 -21.11 -15.31
CA GLU A 187 -20.71 -20.98 -15.56
C GLU A 187 -21.53 -21.06 -14.27
N ALA A 188 -21.10 -21.85 -13.28
CA ALA A 188 -21.74 -21.90 -11.97
C ALA A 188 -21.64 -20.57 -11.22
N ALA A 189 -20.44 -19.97 -11.17
CA ALA A 189 -20.28 -18.66 -10.56
C ALA A 189 -21.07 -17.57 -11.31
N LEU A 190 -21.07 -17.59 -12.65
CA LEU A 190 -21.89 -16.68 -13.45
C LEU A 190 -23.37 -16.79 -13.10
N LEU A 191 -23.91 -18.01 -13.03
CA LEU A 191 -25.32 -18.26 -12.69
C LEU A 191 -25.66 -17.80 -11.27
N ILE A 192 -24.77 -18.02 -10.29
CA ILE A 192 -24.93 -17.46 -8.94
C ILE A 192 -25.02 -15.92 -8.97
N GLY A 193 -24.13 -15.26 -9.72
CA GLY A 193 -24.17 -13.80 -9.86
C GLY A 193 -25.43 -13.29 -10.59
N GLN A 194 -25.98 -14.08 -11.51
CA GLN A 194 -27.27 -13.79 -12.15
C GLN A 194 -28.44 -13.95 -11.16
N PHE A 195 -28.43 -14.96 -10.30
CA PHE A 195 -29.40 -15.11 -9.20
C PHE A 195 -29.32 -13.96 -8.20
N ALA A 196 -28.12 -13.43 -7.96
CA ALA A 196 -27.87 -12.27 -7.10
C ALA A 196 -28.07 -10.92 -7.84
N SER A 197 -29.11 -10.77 -8.67
CA SER A 197 -29.43 -9.47 -9.30
C SER A 197 -29.73 -8.38 -8.25
N PRO A 198 -29.64 -7.08 -8.60
CA PRO A 198 -29.78 -5.97 -7.64
C PRO A 198 -31.05 -6.07 -6.78
N ASP A 199 -32.18 -6.39 -7.40
CA ASP A 199 -33.51 -6.48 -6.75
C ASP A 199 -33.86 -7.90 -6.25
N SER A 200 -32.85 -8.77 -6.12
CA SER A 200 -33.07 -10.17 -5.71
C SER A 200 -32.96 -10.36 -4.21
N ASP A 201 -34.04 -10.84 -3.60
CA ASP A 201 -34.06 -11.30 -2.20
C ASP A 201 -33.29 -12.62 -2.00
N CYS A 202 -32.82 -13.26 -3.08
CA CYS A 202 -32.12 -14.53 -3.00
C CYS A 202 -30.67 -14.41 -2.51
N LYS A 203 -30.09 -13.20 -2.43
CA LYS A 203 -28.68 -12.97 -2.02
C LYS A 203 -28.37 -13.61 -0.66
N VAL A 204 -29.25 -13.43 0.32
CA VAL A 204 -29.09 -13.99 1.66
C VAL A 204 -29.20 -15.52 1.62
N HIS A 205 -30.16 -16.06 0.88
CA HIS A 205 -30.33 -17.52 0.74
C HIS A 205 -29.17 -18.21 0.03
N ILE A 206 -28.56 -17.57 -0.97
CA ILE A 206 -27.35 -18.05 -1.64
C ILE A 206 -26.21 -18.18 -0.62
N ALA A 207 -26.01 -17.15 0.21
CA ALA A 207 -25.00 -17.16 1.26
C ALA A 207 -25.26 -18.23 2.33
N GLN A 208 -26.50 -18.30 2.84
CA GLN A 208 -26.92 -19.28 3.85
C GLN A 208 -26.75 -20.73 3.39
N ARG A 209 -26.89 -20.99 2.08
CA ARG A 209 -26.67 -22.31 1.47
C ARG A 209 -25.20 -22.67 1.26
N GLY A 210 -24.26 -21.80 1.66
CA GLY A 210 -22.83 -22.09 1.70
C GLY A 210 -22.04 -21.65 0.47
N ALA A 211 -22.61 -20.84 -0.43
CA ALA A 211 -21.95 -20.43 -1.66
C ALA A 211 -20.67 -19.58 -1.45
N ILE A 212 -20.55 -18.86 -0.33
CA ILE A 212 -19.45 -17.91 -0.09
C ILE A 212 -18.08 -18.61 -0.07
N THR A 213 -17.95 -19.76 0.61
CA THR A 213 -16.64 -20.42 0.78
C THR A 213 -16.07 -20.95 -0.54
N PRO A 214 -16.83 -21.70 -1.37
CA PRO A 214 -16.36 -22.11 -2.69
C PRO A 214 -16.01 -20.92 -3.59
N LEU A 215 -16.80 -19.84 -3.55
CA LEU A 215 -16.50 -18.63 -4.33
C LEU A 215 -15.17 -17.99 -3.90
N ILE A 216 -14.92 -17.82 -2.60
CA ILE A 216 -13.65 -17.27 -2.12
C ILE A 216 -12.47 -18.16 -2.57
N LYS A 217 -12.61 -19.48 -2.48
CA LYS A 217 -11.58 -20.43 -2.96
C LYS A 217 -11.32 -20.30 -4.46
N MET A 218 -12.35 -20.03 -5.26
CA MET A 218 -12.22 -19.81 -6.71
C MET A 218 -11.43 -18.55 -7.07
N LEU A 219 -11.33 -17.56 -6.18
CA LEU A 219 -10.50 -16.37 -6.41
C LEU A 219 -8.99 -16.69 -6.43
N GLU A 220 -8.58 -17.87 -5.96
CA GLU A 220 -7.19 -18.34 -5.93
C GLU A 220 -6.85 -19.21 -7.16
N SER A 221 -7.77 -19.32 -8.12
CA SER A 221 -7.57 -20.10 -9.35
C SER A 221 -6.46 -19.50 -10.22
N SER A 222 -5.71 -20.35 -10.92
CA SER A 222 -4.79 -19.92 -11.98
C SER A 222 -5.52 -19.47 -13.26
N ASP A 223 -6.81 -19.77 -13.39
CA ASP A 223 -7.65 -19.38 -14.53
C ASP A 223 -8.34 -18.04 -14.24
N GLU A 224 -8.03 -17.03 -15.06
CA GLU A 224 -8.56 -15.68 -14.87
C GLU A 224 -10.07 -15.57 -15.11
N GLN A 225 -10.67 -16.41 -15.95
CA GLN A 225 -12.12 -16.39 -16.18
C GLN A 225 -12.88 -16.94 -14.97
N VAL A 226 -12.33 -17.96 -14.32
CA VAL A 226 -12.84 -18.46 -13.03
C VAL A 226 -12.74 -17.40 -11.95
N MET A 227 -11.60 -16.71 -11.84
CA MET A 227 -11.44 -15.58 -10.92
C MET A 227 -12.46 -14.48 -11.21
N GLU A 228 -12.64 -14.12 -12.48
CA GLU A 228 -13.56 -13.07 -12.93
C GLU A 228 -15.00 -13.37 -12.51
N MET A 229 -15.50 -14.59 -12.82
CA MET A 229 -16.88 -14.97 -12.52
C MET A 229 -17.12 -15.13 -11.03
N SER A 230 -16.13 -15.61 -10.28
CA SER A 230 -16.23 -15.68 -8.82
C SER A 230 -16.29 -14.28 -8.20
N ALA A 231 -15.41 -13.36 -8.62
CA ALA A 231 -15.41 -11.98 -8.16
C ALA A 231 -16.73 -11.27 -8.53
N PHE A 232 -17.28 -11.53 -9.72
CA PHE A 232 -18.60 -11.05 -10.13
C PHE A 232 -19.70 -11.52 -9.17
N ALA A 233 -19.76 -12.83 -8.88
CA ALA A 233 -20.75 -13.40 -7.97
C ALA A 233 -20.64 -12.84 -6.55
N LEU A 234 -19.42 -12.80 -5.98
CA LEU A 234 -19.16 -12.22 -4.66
C LEU A 234 -19.49 -10.73 -4.63
N GLY A 235 -19.18 -9.99 -5.69
CA GLY A 235 -19.48 -8.57 -5.76
C GLY A 235 -20.97 -8.27 -5.72
N ARG A 236 -21.79 -9.12 -6.35
CA ARG A 236 -23.25 -9.06 -6.28
C ARG A 236 -23.79 -9.42 -4.89
N LEU A 237 -23.24 -10.46 -4.27
CA LEU A 237 -23.62 -10.88 -2.92
C LEU A 237 -23.23 -9.84 -1.85
N ALA A 238 -22.10 -9.15 -2.02
CA ALA A 238 -21.60 -8.12 -1.11
C ALA A 238 -22.43 -6.82 -1.13
N GLN A 239 -23.35 -6.65 -2.09
CA GLN A 239 -24.31 -5.55 -2.08
C GLN A 239 -25.46 -5.76 -1.09
N ASP A 240 -25.50 -6.90 -0.39
CA ASP A 240 -26.43 -7.16 0.70
C ASP A 240 -25.72 -7.11 2.06
N THR A 241 -26.26 -6.33 2.99
CA THR A 241 -25.65 -6.09 4.30
C THR A 241 -25.49 -7.36 5.14
N HIS A 242 -26.40 -8.33 5.00
CA HIS A 242 -26.36 -9.60 5.75
C HIS A 242 -25.21 -10.51 5.31
N ASN A 243 -24.70 -10.32 4.10
CA ASN A 243 -23.63 -11.15 3.55
C ASN A 243 -22.24 -10.56 3.82
N GLN A 244 -22.13 -9.25 4.02
CA GLN A 244 -20.86 -8.51 4.05
C GLN A 244 -19.90 -9.02 5.14
N ALA A 245 -20.38 -9.20 6.37
CA ALA A 245 -19.55 -9.70 7.48
C ALA A 245 -19.10 -11.15 7.22
N GLY A 246 -20.00 -12.01 6.72
CA GLY A 246 -19.70 -13.41 6.42
C GLY A 246 -18.68 -13.60 5.29
N ILE A 247 -18.67 -12.71 4.30
CA ILE A 247 -17.63 -12.68 3.24
C ILE A 247 -16.29 -12.23 3.84
N GLY A 248 -16.30 -11.19 4.68
CA GLY A 248 -15.09 -10.68 5.35
C GLY A 248 -14.40 -11.73 6.23
N GLN A 249 -15.14 -12.32 7.16
CA GLN A 249 -14.66 -13.32 8.13
C GLN A 249 -14.06 -14.58 7.48
N ARG A 250 -14.48 -14.91 6.25
CA ARG A 250 -13.98 -16.06 5.48
C ARG A 250 -12.75 -15.73 4.63
N GLY A 251 -12.13 -14.55 4.83
CA GLY A 251 -10.95 -14.11 4.09
C GLY A 251 -11.25 -13.47 2.74
N GLY A 252 -12.51 -13.17 2.42
CA GLY A 252 -12.89 -12.59 1.13
C GLY A 252 -12.20 -11.26 0.84
N ILE A 253 -11.99 -10.42 1.87
CA ILE A 253 -11.32 -9.12 1.73
C ILE A 253 -9.89 -9.27 1.19
N ILE A 254 -9.08 -10.14 1.81
CA ILE A 254 -7.68 -10.30 1.39
C ILE A 254 -7.58 -10.92 -0.01
N SER A 255 -8.42 -11.91 -0.33
CA SER A 255 -8.44 -12.56 -1.65
C SER A 255 -8.87 -11.57 -2.74
N LEU A 256 -9.92 -10.78 -2.52
CA LEU A 256 -10.36 -9.74 -3.47
C LEU A 256 -9.30 -8.63 -3.63
N LEU A 257 -8.64 -8.21 -2.55
CA LEU A 257 -7.56 -7.24 -2.64
C LEU A 257 -6.36 -7.77 -3.43
N ASN A 258 -6.08 -9.08 -3.39
CA ASN A 258 -5.01 -9.68 -4.19
C ASN A 258 -5.35 -9.62 -5.70
N LEU A 259 -6.62 -9.76 -6.07
CA LEU A 259 -7.09 -9.65 -7.46
C LEU A 259 -6.92 -8.25 -8.06
N LEU A 260 -6.80 -7.20 -7.24
CA LEU A 260 -6.47 -5.85 -7.74
C LEU A 260 -5.09 -5.79 -8.41
N ASN A 261 -4.21 -6.75 -8.14
CA ASN A 261 -2.88 -6.85 -8.77
C ASN A 261 -2.86 -7.64 -10.08
N VAL A 262 -3.97 -8.28 -10.47
CA VAL A 262 -4.07 -9.02 -11.73
C VAL A 262 -4.18 -8.02 -12.89
N ASN A 263 -3.51 -8.29 -14.01
CA ASN A 263 -3.44 -7.37 -15.16
C ASN A 263 -4.70 -7.37 -16.06
N THR A 264 -5.79 -7.98 -15.58
CA THR A 264 -7.04 -8.16 -16.35
C THR A 264 -8.10 -7.24 -15.82
N GLY A 265 -8.51 -6.29 -16.66
CA GLY A 265 -9.39 -5.18 -16.27
C GLY A 265 -10.77 -5.63 -15.74
N SER A 266 -11.35 -6.69 -16.29
CA SER A 266 -12.63 -7.24 -15.82
C SER A 266 -12.51 -7.85 -14.41
N VAL A 267 -11.44 -8.63 -14.16
CA VAL A 267 -11.13 -9.21 -12.84
C VAL A 267 -10.93 -8.09 -11.81
N GLN A 268 -10.10 -7.09 -12.13
CA GLN A 268 -9.88 -5.93 -11.25
C GLN A 268 -11.18 -5.17 -10.96
N HIS A 269 -12.02 -4.95 -11.98
CA HIS A 269 -13.29 -4.25 -11.82
C HIS A 269 -14.24 -5.00 -10.89
N ASN A 270 -14.41 -6.30 -11.10
CA ASN A 270 -15.29 -7.13 -10.26
C ASN A 270 -14.78 -7.22 -8.82
N ALA A 271 -13.47 -7.32 -8.63
CA ALA A 271 -12.85 -7.28 -7.31
C ALA A 271 -13.08 -5.93 -6.60
N ALA A 272 -12.86 -4.81 -7.30
CA ALA A 272 -13.13 -3.47 -6.78
C ALA A 272 -14.62 -3.27 -6.42
N PHE A 273 -15.53 -3.76 -7.26
CA PHE A 273 -16.97 -3.70 -6.99
C PHE A 273 -17.38 -4.53 -5.76
N ALA A 274 -16.76 -5.69 -5.55
CA ALA A 274 -16.97 -6.48 -4.35
C ALA A 274 -16.44 -5.78 -3.10
N LEU A 275 -15.23 -5.24 -3.16
CA LEU A 275 -14.63 -4.47 -2.06
C LEU A 275 -15.45 -3.23 -1.72
N TYR A 276 -16.02 -2.54 -2.71
CA TYR A 276 -16.96 -1.44 -2.50
C TYR A 276 -18.16 -1.87 -1.65
N GLY A 277 -18.76 -3.02 -1.95
CA GLY A 277 -19.86 -3.59 -1.16
C GLY A 277 -19.43 -3.92 0.27
N LEU A 278 -18.28 -4.58 0.44
CA LEU A 278 -17.77 -4.97 1.76
C LEU A 278 -17.38 -3.77 2.64
N ALA A 279 -16.94 -2.67 2.05
CA ALA A 279 -16.58 -1.44 2.74
C ALA A 279 -17.78 -0.71 3.39
N ASP A 280 -19.01 -1.14 3.13
CA ASP A 280 -20.21 -0.56 3.76
C ASP A 280 -20.41 -1.05 5.21
N ASN A 281 -19.90 -2.24 5.53
CA ASN A 281 -19.99 -2.84 6.86
C ASN A 281 -18.83 -2.37 7.75
N GLU A 282 -19.15 -1.83 8.92
CA GLU A 282 -18.17 -1.33 9.89
C GLU A 282 -17.27 -2.43 10.46
N GLU A 283 -17.78 -3.65 10.62
CA GLU A 283 -17.01 -4.80 11.11
C GLU A 283 -15.86 -5.18 10.17
N ASN A 284 -16.04 -4.91 8.87
CA ASN A 284 -15.04 -5.23 7.85
C ASN A 284 -13.90 -4.19 7.78
N ILE A 285 -14.08 -2.98 8.32
CA ILE A 285 -13.13 -1.87 8.12
C ILE A 285 -11.76 -2.18 8.71
N ALA A 286 -11.73 -2.76 9.91
CA ALA A 286 -10.48 -3.16 10.56
C ALA A 286 -9.74 -4.23 9.74
N ASP A 287 -10.44 -5.23 9.22
CA ASP A 287 -9.84 -6.28 8.38
C ASP A 287 -9.37 -5.74 7.03
N PHE A 288 -10.12 -4.81 6.45
CA PHE A 288 -9.75 -4.09 5.23
C PHE A 288 -8.43 -3.33 5.38
N ILE A 289 -8.27 -2.61 6.49
CA ILE A 289 -7.06 -1.84 6.79
C ILE A 289 -5.89 -2.78 7.14
N LYS A 290 -6.11 -3.78 8.01
CA LYS A 290 -5.09 -4.77 8.37
C LYS A 290 -4.55 -5.50 7.14
N ALA A 291 -5.40 -5.79 6.16
CA ALA A 291 -5.02 -6.43 4.90
C ALA A 291 -4.24 -5.52 3.92
N GLY A 292 -4.03 -4.24 4.26
CA GLY A 292 -3.36 -3.27 3.39
C GLY A 292 -4.26 -2.76 2.27
N GLY A 293 -5.57 -2.69 2.50
CA GLY A 293 -6.55 -2.34 1.48
C GLY A 293 -6.39 -0.92 0.94
N ILE A 294 -6.03 0.05 1.78
CA ILE A 294 -5.86 1.45 1.36
C ILE A 294 -4.70 1.59 0.39
N GLN A 295 -3.58 0.95 0.70
CA GLN A 295 -2.37 0.95 -0.12
C GLN A 295 -2.64 0.35 -1.50
N ARG A 296 -3.34 -0.80 -1.56
CA ARG A 296 -3.68 -1.47 -2.82
C ARG A 296 -4.69 -0.70 -3.66
N LEU A 297 -5.66 -0.03 -3.02
CA LEU A 297 -6.60 0.86 -3.70
C LEU A 297 -5.91 2.13 -4.25
N GLN A 298 -4.76 2.52 -3.70
CA GLN A 298 -3.99 3.68 -4.17
C GLN A 298 -2.92 3.32 -5.21
N ASP A 299 -2.73 2.05 -5.56
CA ASP A 299 -1.75 1.66 -6.56
C ASP A 299 -2.14 2.20 -7.95
N ASP A 300 -1.15 2.62 -8.73
CA ASP A 300 -1.36 3.24 -10.05
C ASP A 300 -1.56 2.19 -11.17
N ASN A 301 -2.00 0.97 -10.82
CA ASN A 301 -2.08 -0.19 -11.73
C ASN A 301 -3.45 -0.40 -12.39
N PHE A 302 -4.44 0.44 -12.07
CA PHE A 302 -5.77 0.37 -12.68
C PHE A 302 -5.75 1.04 -14.05
N THR A 303 -5.92 0.27 -15.13
CA THR A 303 -5.94 0.79 -16.51
C THR A 303 -7.33 1.24 -16.96
N VAL A 304 -8.39 0.62 -16.41
CA VAL A 304 -9.78 0.82 -16.81
C VAL A 304 -10.47 1.89 -15.95
N GLN A 305 -11.05 2.92 -16.58
CA GLN A 305 -11.66 4.07 -15.89
C GLN A 305 -12.81 3.68 -14.93
N PRO A 306 -13.78 2.81 -15.31
CA PRO A 306 -14.78 2.30 -14.36
C PRO A 306 -14.22 1.71 -13.07
N THR A 307 -13.06 1.05 -13.14
CA THR A 307 -12.38 0.50 -11.96
C THR A 307 -11.83 1.62 -11.08
N ARG A 308 -11.18 2.64 -11.67
CA ARG A 308 -10.71 3.83 -10.94
C ARG A 308 -11.85 4.55 -10.23
N ASP A 309 -12.98 4.75 -10.92
CA ASP A 309 -14.15 5.42 -10.34
C ASP A 309 -14.76 4.60 -9.19
N CYS A 310 -14.71 3.27 -9.27
CA CYS A 310 -15.15 2.38 -8.20
C CYS A 310 -14.20 2.43 -7.00
N VAL A 311 -12.89 2.46 -7.24
CA VAL A 311 -11.85 2.60 -6.22
C VAL A 311 -12.00 3.91 -5.44
N VAL A 312 -12.18 5.04 -6.14
CA VAL A 312 -12.41 6.36 -5.51
C VAL A 312 -13.66 6.34 -4.63
N ARG A 313 -14.77 5.76 -5.13
CA ARG A 313 -16.01 5.60 -4.35
C ARG A 313 -15.82 4.70 -3.13
N THR A 314 -14.98 3.67 -3.25
CA THR A 314 -14.64 2.77 -2.13
C THR A 314 -13.85 3.53 -1.05
N LEU A 315 -12.82 4.29 -1.43
CA LEU A 315 -12.06 5.11 -0.49
C LEU A 315 -12.95 6.15 0.22
N LYS A 316 -13.86 6.81 -0.52
CA LYS A 316 -14.80 7.76 0.07
C LYS A 316 -15.79 7.09 1.04
N ARG A 317 -16.25 5.89 0.72
CA ARG A 317 -17.10 5.09 1.62
C ARG A 317 -16.35 4.74 2.91
N LEU A 318 -15.09 4.29 2.80
CA LEU A 318 -14.25 3.99 3.95
C LEU A 318 -14.02 5.24 4.82
N GLU A 319 -13.75 6.40 4.22
CA GLU A 319 -13.60 7.69 4.92
C GLU A 319 -14.84 7.99 5.79
N ASN A 320 -16.04 7.84 5.24
CA ASN A 320 -17.29 8.10 5.96
C ASN A 320 -17.55 7.09 7.11
N LYS A 321 -16.89 5.93 7.11
CA LYS A 321 -17.05 4.87 8.12
C LYS A 321 -15.97 4.93 9.20
N VAL A 322 -14.84 5.60 8.96
CA VAL A 322 -13.73 5.75 9.91
C VAL A 322 -14.04 6.88 10.89
N GLN A 323 -15.02 6.65 11.77
CA GLN A 323 -15.41 7.57 12.83
C GLN A 323 -15.99 6.81 14.03
N GLY A 324 -16.07 7.47 15.19
CA GLY A 324 -16.73 6.91 16.37
C GLY A 324 -16.17 5.54 16.80
N PRO A 325 -17.02 4.48 16.91
CA PRO A 325 -16.57 3.15 17.34
C PRO A 325 -15.47 2.54 16.48
N VAL A 326 -15.54 2.71 15.15
CA VAL A 326 -14.54 2.18 14.21
C VAL A 326 -13.18 2.83 14.45
N LEU A 327 -13.15 4.16 14.61
CA LEU A 327 -11.91 4.88 14.91
C LEU A 327 -11.30 4.41 16.25
N ASN A 328 -12.13 4.24 17.29
CA ASN A 328 -11.66 3.75 18.59
C ASN A 328 -11.05 2.35 18.49
N GLN A 329 -11.67 1.46 17.71
CA GLN A 329 -11.14 0.13 17.45
C GLN A 329 -9.79 0.21 16.71
N LEU A 330 -9.66 1.07 15.69
CA LEU A 330 -8.41 1.25 14.97
C LEU A 330 -7.30 1.82 15.86
N LEU A 331 -7.60 2.78 16.74
CA LEU A 331 -6.66 3.33 17.71
C LEU A 331 -6.22 2.30 18.76
N TYR A 332 -7.12 1.41 19.19
CA TYR A 332 -6.75 0.27 20.02
C TYR A 332 -5.78 -0.65 19.28
N LEU A 333 -6.12 -1.07 18.06
CA LEU A 333 -5.26 -1.94 17.25
C LEU A 333 -3.89 -1.31 16.94
N MET A 334 -3.84 -0.01 16.66
CA MET A 334 -2.59 0.73 16.42
C MET A 334 -1.65 0.71 17.64
N ARG A 335 -2.17 0.50 18.86
CA ARG A 335 -1.37 0.39 20.08
C ARG A 335 -1.00 -1.04 20.46
N THR A 336 -1.81 -2.03 20.09
CA THR A 336 -1.68 -3.41 20.61
C THR A 336 -1.21 -4.44 19.59
N THR A 337 -1.19 -4.11 18.29
CA THR A 337 -0.81 -5.05 17.24
C THR A 337 0.66 -4.95 16.86
N GLU A 338 1.12 -5.88 16.02
CA GLU A 338 2.48 -5.89 15.49
C GLU A 338 2.76 -4.69 14.58
N ASN A 339 4.01 -4.23 14.57
CA ASN A 339 4.48 -3.04 13.86
C ASN A 339 3.98 -2.92 12.39
N PRO A 340 3.99 -3.98 11.55
CA PRO A 340 3.47 -3.89 10.18
C PRO A 340 1.98 -3.53 10.11
N ILE A 341 1.17 -3.97 11.07
CA ILE A 341 -0.25 -3.64 11.15
C ILE A 341 -0.43 -2.21 11.68
N GLN A 342 0.34 -1.81 12.69
CA GLN A 342 0.34 -0.44 13.21
C GLN A 342 0.63 0.58 12.10
N MET A 343 1.65 0.32 11.27
CA MET A 343 1.98 1.13 10.10
C MET A 343 0.85 1.19 9.07
N ARG A 344 0.18 0.07 8.79
CA ARG A 344 -0.98 0.05 7.87
C ARG A 344 -2.14 0.87 8.39
N ILE A 345 -2.40 0.81 9.70
CA ILE A 345 -3.44 1.61 10.35
C ILE A 345 -3.08 3.10 10.30
N ALA A 346 -1.86 3.48 10.64
CA ALA A 346 -1.40 4.87 10.57
C ALA A 346 -1.52 5.44 9.14
N LEU A 347 -1.08 4.67 8.13
CA LEU A 347 -1.27 5.01 6.72
C LEU A 347 -2.75 5.21 6.36
N ALA A 348 -3.61 4.26 6.74
CA ALA A 348 -5.02 4.32 6.43
C ALA A 348 -5.68 5.55 7.08
N LEU A 349 -5.40 5.80 8.36
CA LEU A 349 -5.94 6.95 9.08
C LEU A 349 -5.46 8.28 8.47
N ALA A 350 -4.25 8.36 7.92
CA ALA A 350 -3.77 9.61 7.32
C ALA A 350 -4.66 10.03 6.14
N HIS A 351 -5.08 9.05 5.34
CA HIS A 351 -5.98 9.25 4.22
C HIS A 351 -7.44 9.44 4.65
N LEU A 352 -7.91 8.63 5.61
CA LEU A 352 -9.34 8.49 5.89
C LEU A 352 -9.84 9.32 7.08
N CYS A 353 -8.98 9.82 7.95
CA CYS A 353 -9.43 10.52 9.16
C CYS A 353 -10.06 11.87 8.82
N ASP A 354 -11.04 12.25 9.63
CA ASP A 354 -11.48 13.63 9.75
C ASP A 354 -10.30 14.49 10.28
N PRO A 355 -10.02 15.67 9.70
CA PRO A 355 -8.95 16.55 10.17
C PRO A 355 -8.99 16.85 11.68
N LYS A 356 -10.19 16.89 12.29
CA LYS A 356 -10.35 17.17 13.74
C LYS A 356 -9.73 16.08 14.63
N ASP A 357 -9.68 14.84 14.13
CA ASP A 357 -9.14 13.68 14.86
C ASP A 357 -7.62 13.55 14.67
N GLY A 358 -7.01 14.41 13.83
CA GLY A 358 -5.60 14.35 13.48
C GLY A 358 -4.66 14.41 14.68
N LYS A 359 -4.92 15.30 15.66
CA LYS A 359 -4.10 15.39 16.88
C LYS A 359 -4.14 14.09 17.68
N LEU A 360 -5.34 13.56 17.92
CA LEU A 360 -5.53 12.31 18.67
C LEU A 360 -4.79 11.15 18.02
N ILE A 361 -4.90 11.00 16.70
CA ILE A 361 -4.31 9.89 15.96
C ILE A 361 -2.78 10.04 15.87
N PHE A 362 -2.32 11.19 15.39
CA PHE A 362 -0.94 11.36 14.93
C PHE A 362 0.01 11.84 16.01
N ILE A 363 -0.49 12.59 17.01
CA ILE A 363 0.30 13.08 18.15
C ILE A 363 0.08 12.18 19.36
N ASP A 364 -1.15 12.08 19.85
CA ASP A 364 -1.43 11.42 21.13
C ASP A 364 -1.27 9.89 21.06
N ASN A 365 -1.39 9.30 19.87
CA ASN A 365 -1.21 7.86 19.63
C ASN A 365 -0.01 7.53 18.73
N ASN A 366 0.96 8.44 18.59
CA ASN A 366 2.21 8.25 17.84
C ASN A 366 2.03 7.85 16.36
N GLY A 367 0.91 8.21 15.72
CA GLY A 367 0.68 7.89 14.31
C GLY A 367 1.77 8.44 13.38
N VAL A 368 2.33 9.62 13.66
CA VAL A 368 3.42 10.20 12.84
C VAL A 368 4.66 9.30 12.88
N GLU A 369 5.02 8.76 14.05
CA GLU A 369 6.23 7.95 14.22
C GLU A 369 6.21 6.70 13.33
N PHE A 370 5.05 6.05 13.19
CA PHE A 370 4.90 4.91 12.28
C PHE A 370 5.04 5.29 10.80
N LEU A 371 4.54 6.46 10.40
CA LEU A 371 4.70 6.97 9.04
C LEU A 371 6.18 7.28 8.76
N LEU A 372 6.85 7.95 9.68
CA LEU A 372 8.28 8.25 9.58
C LEU A 372 9.12 6.98 9.56
N GLU A 373 8.85 6.01 10.43
CA GLU A 373 9.54 4.71 10.42
C GLU A 373 9.39 4.01 9.06
N LEU A 374 8.19 4.01 8.48
CA LEU A 374 7.93 3.46 7.15
C LEU A 374 8.69 4.23 6.04
N LEU A 375 8.81 5.55 6.18
CA LEU A 375 9.56 6.40 5.25
C LEU A 375 11.06 6.07 5.26
N TYR A 376 11.63 5.69 6.41
CA TYR A 376 13.07 5.47 6.55
C TYR A 376 13.52 4.01 6.39
N LEU A 377 12.75 3.06 6.91
CA LEU A 377 13.20 1.67 7.07
C LEU A 377 12.70 0.71 5.98
N SER A 378 11.94 1.23 5.01
CA SER A 378 11.23 0.39 4.04
C SER A 378 11.68 0.62 2.59
N GLY A 379 11.33 -0.32 1.70
CA GLY A 379 11.62 -0.21 0.27
C GLY A 379 10.85 0.92 -0.42
N MET A 380 11.24 1.25 -1.65
CA MET A 380 10.71 2.37 -2.45
C MET A 380 9.17 2.43 -2.51
N LYS A 381 8.49 1.28 -2.58
CA LYS A 381 7.02 1.22 -2.65
C LYS A 381 6.37 1.68 -1.33
N GLN A 382 6.90 1.22 -0.20
CA GLN A 382 6.46 1.61 1.13
C GLN A 382 6.77 3.07 1.45
N GLN A 383 7.93 3.57 1.01
CA GLN A 383 8.28 4.99 1.11
C GLN A 383 7.26 5.85 0.37
N LYS A 384 6.88 5.48 -0.85
CA LYS A 384 5.84 6.19 -1.63
C LYS A 384 4.49 6.24 -0.89
N TYR A 385 4.08 5.15 -0.23
CA TYR A 385 2.86 5.16 0.60
C TYR A 385 2.99 6.13 1.78
N SER A 386 4.12 6.08 2.50
CA SER A 386 4.36 7.01 3.61
C SER A 386 4.35 8.47 3.15
N SER A 387 5.03 8.78 2.05
CA SER A 387 5.05 10.12 1.48
C SER A 387 3.66 10.61 1.10
N ARG A 388 2.82 9.76 0.48
CA ARG A 388 1.43 10.10 0.16
C ARG A 388 0.62 10.36 1.43
N ALA A 389 0.78 9.56 2.48
CA ALA A 389 0.10 9.75 3.76
C ALA A 389 0.51 11.06 4.45
N LEU A 390 1.82 11.34 4.54
CA LEU A 390 2.35 12.58 5.12
C LEU A 390 1.93 13.81 4.33
N PHE A 391 1.89 13.72 2.99
CA PHE A 391 1.36 14.78 2.13
C PHE A 391 -0.12 15.07 2.43
N GLU A 392 -0.95 14.03 2.53
CA GLU A 392 -2.38 14.20 2.86
C GLU A 392 -2.58 14.81 4.25
N LEU A 393 -1.76 14.44 5.24
CA LEU A 393 -1.79 15.08 6.56
C LEU A 393 -1.43 16.57 6.48
N ALA A 394 -0.35 16.91 5.77
CA ALA A 394 0.05 18.29 5.57
C ALA A 394 -1.04 19.11 4.88
N ARG A 395 -1.65 18.54 3.83
CA ARG A 395 -2.76 19.17 3.08
C ARG A 395 -4.01 19.38 3.95
N LYS A 396 -4.37 18.39 4.77
CA LYS A 396 -5.51 18.52 5.70
C LYS A 396 -5.24 19.58 6.77
N ALA A 397 -4.01 19.65 7.29
CA ALA A 397 -3.61 20.66 8.27
C ALA A 397 -3.64 22.08 7.70
N THR A 398 -3.19 22.30 6.46
CA THR A 398 -3.23 23.61 5.81
C THR A 398 -4.64 24.06 5.43
N SER A 399 -5.55 23.13 5.08
CA SER A 399 -6.94 23.47 4.74
C SER A 399 -7.77 24.03 5.89
N PHE A 400 -7.37 23.77 7.14
CA PHE A 400 -8.01 24.30 8.36
C PHE A 400 -7.28 25.52 8.92
N ALA A 401 -6.14 25.91 8.35
CA ALA A 401 -5.49 27.17 8.67
C ALA A 401 -6.28 28.30 7.97
N PRO A 402 -6.88 29.26 8.70
CA PRO A 402 -7.59 30.38 8.08
C PRO A 402 -6.70 31.08 7.04
N GLU A 403 -7.24 31.55 5.90
CA GLU A 403 -6.48 32.39 4.95
C GLU A 403 -5.90 33.66 5.61
N ASP A 404 -6.44 34.05 6.77
CA ASP A 404 -5.97 35.15 7.64
C ASP A 404 -4.93 34.72 8.70
N SER A 405 -4.42 33.48 8.63
CA SER A 405 -3.43 32.93 9.59
C SER A 405 -1.98 33.16 9.19
N ALA A 406 -1.69 34.22 8.41
CA ALA A 406 -0.43 34.91 8.66
C ALA A 406 -0.45 35.28 10.15
N PRO A 407 0.49 34.79 10.97
CA PRO A 407 0.46 35.08 12.39
C PRO A 407 0.49 36.61 12.53
N SER A 408 -0.50 37.18 13.22
CA SER A 408 -0.43 38.58 13.59
C SER A 408 0.91 38.80 14.30
N SER A 409 1.69 39.76 13.79
CA SER A 409 3.01 40.10 14.32
C SER A 409 2.94 40.14 15.85
N PRO A 410 3.73 39.34 16.58
CA PRO A 410 3.69 39.39 18.02
C PRO A 410 4.26 40.74 18.46
N THR A 411 3.36 41.54 19.05
CA THR A 411 3.60 42.77 19.79
C THR A 411 4.17 43.92 18.95
N GLN A 412 3.80 45.15 19.29
CA GLN A 412 4.16 46.39 18.60
C GLN A 412 5.69 46.61 18.64
N ARG A 413 6.44 45.95 17.75
CA ARG A 413 7.86 46.19 17.54
C ARG A 413 8.00 47.40 16.61
N VAL A 414 8.71 48.42 17.05
CA VAL A 414 9.06 49.57 16.22
C VAL A 414 10.08 49.09 15.19
N PHE A 415 9.64 48.98 13.94
CA PHE A 415 10.48 48.68 12.80
C PHE A 415 11.17 49.96 12.34
N LEU A 416 12.49 49.93 12.15
CA LEU A 416 13.24 51.12 11.72
C LEU A 416 12.92 51.52 10.28
N GLY A 417 12.51 50.56 9.43
CA GLY A 417 12.23 50.80 8.02
C GLY A 417 13.30 50.23 7.09
N ALA A 418 12.94 50.09 5.82
CA ALA A 418 13.79 49.47 4.80
C ALA A 418 15.04 50.33 4.47
N GLU A 419 14.95 51.64 4.68
CA GLU A 419 16.00 52.62 4.43
C GLU A 419 17.22 52.49 5.38
N PHE A 420 17.05 51.83 6.52
CA PHE A 420 18.12 51.57 7.49
C PHE A 420 18.76 50.18 7.36
N VAL A 421 18.27 49.34 6.44
CA VAL A 421 18.85 48.01 6.18
C VAL A 421 20.22 48.18 5.50
N ASN A 422 21.26 47.59 6.09
CA ASN A 422 22.64 47.67 5.61
C ASN A 422 23.11 49.13 5.35
N ASN A 423 22.67 50.06 6.19
CA ASN A 423 22.99 51.47 6.08
C ASN A 423 24.08 51.85 7.09
N PRO A 424 25.21 52.45 6.68
CA PRO A 424 26.27 52.87 7.60
C PRO A 424 25.86 54.04 8.51
N THR A 425 24.84 54.81 8.12
CA THR A 425 24.36 55.97 8.87
C THR A 425 23.80 55.55 10.22
N LEU A 426 24.40 56.03 11.31
CA LEU A 426 24.05 55.68 12.70
C LEU A 426 24.21 54.19 13.06
N SER A 427 24.86 53.40 12.20
CA SER A 427 25.21 52.02 12.55
C SER A 427 26.23 51.98 13.69
N ASP A 428 25.99 51.10 14.67
CA ASP A 428 26.80 50.92 15.88
C ASP A 428 27.37 49.49 15.99
N VAL A 429 27.14 48.67 14.96
CA VAL A 429 27.76 47.36 14.75
C VAL A 429 27.87 47.03 13.25
N THR A 430 28.98 46.39 12.87
CA THR A 430 29.20 45.85 11.53
C THR A 430 29.34 44.33 11.61
N PHE A 431 28.57 43.59 10.83
CA PHE A 431 28.73 42.15 10.69
C PHE A 431 29.62 41.80 9.51
N LEU A 432 30.46 40.79 9.67
CA LEU A 432 31.20 40.17 8.57
C LEU A 432 30.52 38.84 8.22
N VAL A 433 29.94 38.76 7.02
CA VAL A 433 29.17 37.60 6.53
C VAL A 433 29.64 37.27 5.12
N ASP A 434 30.10 36.04 4.87
CA ASP A 434 30.72 35.64 3.59
C ASP A 434 31.79 36.62 3.09
N GLY A 435 32.59 37.19 4.01
CA GLY A 435 33.62 38.18 3.69
C GLY A 435 33.08 39.57 3.29
N LYS A 436 31.77 39.80 3.33
CA LYS A 436 31.12 41.09 3.08
C LYS A 436 30.72 41.77 4.39
N GLN A 437 30.75 43.10 4.40
CA GLN A 437 30.35 43.91 5.55
C GLN A 437 28.85 44.24 5.48
N PHE A 438 28.17 44.08 6.62
CA PHE A 438 26.77 44.45 6.79
C PHE A 438 26.62 45.42 7.97
N TYR A 439 26.16 46.64 7.71
CA TYR A 439 25.98 47.67 8.74
C TYR A 439 24.63 47.51 9.45
N ALA A 440 24.61 47.56 10.79
CA ALA A 440 23.40 47.36 11.57
C ALA A 440 23.34 48.20 12.85
N HIS A 441 22.18 48.18 13.50
CA HIS A 441 21.82 48.96 14.68
C HIS A 441 21.49 48.02 15.84
N LYS A 442 22.31 48.01 16.90
CA LYS A 442 22.19 47.13 18.07
C LYS A 442 20.80 47.21 18.70
N ILE A 443 20.23 48.41 18.80
CA ILE A 443 18.90 48.61 19.39
C ILE A 443 17.81 47.84 18.62
N CYS A 444 17.88 47.78 17.28
CA CYS A 444 16.93 47.06 16.43
C CYS A 444 17.08 45.55 16.59
N LEU A 445 18.33 45.07 16.67
CA LEU A 445 18.67 43.65 16.85
C LEU A 445 18.21 43.13 18.22
N VAL A 446 18.55 43.86 19.29
CA VAL A 446 18.22 43.52 20.68
C VAL A 446 16.71 43.58 20.95
N ALA A 447 15.98 44.45 20.24
CA ALA A 447 14.52 44.49 20.30
C ALA A 447 13.88 43.27 19.61
N SER A 448 14.55 42.71 18.60
CA SER A 448 13.96 41.72 17.70
C SER A 448 14.35 40.26 18.00
N SER A 449 15.44 40.04 18.73
CA SER A 449 16.00 38.71 19.01
C SER A 449 16.63 38.65 20.40
N ASP A 450 16.25 37.62 21.17
CA ASP A 450 16.86 37.35 22.48
C ASP A 450 18.32 36.89 22.35
N ILE A 451 18.70 36.30 21.21
CA ILE A 451 20.08 35.93 20.92
C ILE A 451 20.95 37.18 20.71
N PHE A 452 20.47 38.16 19.94
CA PHE A 452 21.17 39.44 19.82
C PHE A 452 21.17 40.23 21.13
N ARG A 453 20.09 40.17 21.92
CA ARG A 453 20.05 40.72 23.28
C ARG A 453 21.15 40.12 24.16
N ALA A 454 21.25 38.81 24.23
CA ALA A 454 22.31 38.13 24.98
C ALA A 454 23.71 38.49 24.46
N MET A 455 23.88 38.62 23.13
CA MET A 455 25.15 38.96 22.49
C MET A 455 25.64 40.37 22.88
N PHE A 456 24.75 41.36 22.96
CA PHE A 456 25.14 42.77 23.18
C PHE A 456 24.92 43.30 24.59
N ASP A 457 24.06 42.66 25.40
CA ASP A 457 23.77 43.07 26.79
C ASP A 457 24.44 42.16 27.84
N GLY A 458 24.92 40.97 27.43
CA GLY A 458 25.58 40.00 28.30
C GLY A 458 27.07 40.26 28.58
N LEU A 459 27.74 39.31 29.26
CA LEU A 459 29.17 39.38 29.61
C LEU A 459 30.13 38.93 28.48
N TYR A 460 29.68 38.93 27.23
CA TYR A 460 30.41 38.37 26.09
C TYR A 460 31.41 39.35 25.46
N LYS A 461 32.42 38.82 24.75
CA LYS A 461 33.45 39.64 24.07
C LYS A 461 32.85 40.60 23.04
N GLU A 462 31.74 40.19 22.43
CA GLU A 462 31.02 40.88 21.38
C GLU A 462 30.29 42.15 21.86
N ARG A 463 30.08 42.30 23.18
CA ARG A 463 29.46 43.49 23.79
C ARG A 463 30.10 44.80 23.31
N ASN A 464 31.43 44.83 23.30
CA ASN A 464 32.24 46.00 22.91
C ASN A 464 32.80 45.88 21.48
N ALA A 465 32.47 44.82 20.75
CA ALA A 465 32.97 44.62 19.39
C ALA A 465 32.22 45.52 18.42
N GLN A 466 32.97 46.23 17.57
CA GLN A 466 32.44 47.00 16.45
C GLN A 466 32.27 46.13 15.20
N ASN A 467 33.06 45.05 15.09
CA ASN A 467 32.99 44.06 14.02
C ASN A 467 32.66 42.69 14.61
N VAL A 468 31.60 42.05 14.12
CA VAL A 468 31.15 40.73 14.58
C VAL A 468 31.08 39.78 13.39
N GLU A 469 31.82 38.68 13.44
CA GLU A 469 31.80 37.67 12.38
C GLU A 469 30.62 36.70 12.59
N ILE A 470 29.86 36.44 11.53
CA ILE A 470 28.73 35.50 11.54
C ILE A 470 29.08 34.30 10.65
N PRO A 471 29.57 33.19 11.25
CA PRO A 471 30.01 32.04 10.46
C PRO A 471 28.83 31.15 10.07
N ASN A 472 28.93 30.52 8.90
CA ASN A 472 27.99 29.51 8.37
C ASN A 472 26.58 30.01 8.00
N ILE A 473 26.43 31.30 7.69
CA ILE A 473 25.21 31.86 7.10
C ILE A 473 25.60 32.56 5.80
N THR A 474 24.85 32.32 4.72
CA THR A 474 25.13 32.99 3.45
C THR A 474 24.70 34.45 3.49
N TRP A 475 25.35 35.29 2.69
CA TRP A 475 24.97 36.70 2.55
C TRP A 475 23.46 36.89 2.30
N GLU A 476 22.88 36.12 1.38
CA GLU A 476 21.46 36.24 0.98
C GLU A 476 20.51 35.92 2.15
N VAL A 477 20.81 34.86 2.91
CA VAL A 477 20.01 34.44 4.07
C VAL A 477 20.12 35.48 5.18
N PHE A 478 21.33 35.97 5.45
CA PHE A 478 21.56 36.99 6.46
C PHE A 478 20.86 38.31 6.09
N GLU A 479 20.95 38.73 4.83
CA GLU A 479 20.28 39.93 4.34
C GLU A 479 18.76 39.83 4.49
N LEU A 480 18.14 38.70 4.13
CA LEU A 480 16.70 38.49 4.30
C LEU A 480 16.28 38.50 5.78
N MET A 481 17.05 37.85 6.64
CA MET A 481 16.83 37.87 8.09
C MET A 481 16.88 39.31 8.63
N MET A 482 17.89 40.08 8.22
CA MET A 482 18.05 41.47 8.62
C MET A 482 16.95 42.36 8.04
N ARG A 483 16.54 42.18 6.78
CA ARG A 483 15.39 42.88 6.21
C ARG A 483 14.14 42.64 7.06
N PHE A 484 13.86 41.40 7.43
CA PHE A 484 12.72 41.10 8.31
C PHE A 484 12.82 41.78 9.67
N ILE A 485 13.99 41.80 10.30
CA ILE A 485 14.21 42.51 11.58
C ILE A 485 13.85 44.01 11.46
N TYR A 486 14.16 44.63 10.33
CA TYR A 486 13.98 46.07 10.12
C TYR A 486 12.59 46.46 9.60
N THR A 487 11.88 45.57 8.90
CA THR A 487 10.62 45.89 8.21
C THR A 487 9.42 45.06 8.68
N GLY A 488 9.67 43.93 9.33
CA GLY A 488 8.66 42.95 9.73
C GLY A 488 8.05 42.16 8.57
N ARG A 489 8.50 42.37 7.33
CA ARG A 489 7.94 41.74 6.12
C ARG A 489 9.02 41.47 5.08
N ILE A 490 8.99 40.26 4.52
CA ILE A 490 9.87 39.84 3.42
C ILE A 490 9.13 38.86 2.51
N ASP A 491 9.60 38.76 1.26
CA ASP A 491 9.20 37.69 0.35
C ASP A 491 10.27 36.60 0.40
N ILE A 492 9.86 35.38 0.71
CA ILE A 492 10.77 34.23 0.86
C ILE A 492 10.69 33.39 -0.41
N THR A 493 11.81 33.24 -1.09
CA THR A 493 11.93 32.30 -2.21
C THR A 493 12.01 30.87 -1.67
N LYS A 494 11.39 29.91 -2.38
CA LYS A 494 11.33 28.51 -1.95
C LYS A 494 12.70 27.87 -1.66
N HIS A 495 13.72 28.23 -2.43
CA HIS A 495 15.07 27.69 -2.27
C HIS A 495 15.80 28.25 -1.03
N LEU A 496 15.48 29.47 -0.59
CA LEU A 496 16.08 30.07 0.62
C LEU A 496 15.28 29.77 1.89
N ALA A 497 14.02 29.33 1.77
CA ALA A 497 13.14 29.13 2.91
C ALA A 497 13.71 28.18 3.98
N ARG A 498 14.44 27.13 3.57
CA ARG A 498 15.07 26.18 4.49
C ARG A 498 16.24 26.78 5.26
N ASP A 499 17.13 27.48 4.56
CA ASP A 499 18.30 28.11 5.19
C ASP A 499 17.89 29.31 6.06
N LEU A 500 16.85 30.04 5.63
CA LEU A 500 16.27 31.14 6.39
C LEU A 500 15.50 30.68 7.61
N LEU A 501 14.79 29.53 7.55
CA LEU A 501 14.17 28.92 8.72
C LEU A 501 15.20 28.63 9.82
N VAL A 502 16.34 28.08 9.41
CA VAL A 502 17.46 27.77 10.30
C VAL A 502 18.05 29.02 10.93
N ALA A 503 18.32 30.06 10.13
CA ALA A 503 18.76 31.33 10.67
C ALA A 503 17.71 31.94 11.62
N ALA A 504 16.44 31.92 11.25
CA ALA A 504 15.35 32.48 12.05
C ALA A 504 15.26 31.82 13.42
N ASP A 505 15.29 30.49 13.50
CA ASP A 505 15.21 29.78 14.77
C ASP A 505 16.55 29.82 15.53
N GLN A 506 17.71 29.86 14.84
CA GLN A 506 19.02 30.11 15.47
C GLN A 506 19.06 31.44 16.22
N TYR A 507 18.41 32.48 15.69
CA TYR A 507 18.32 33.81 16.31
C TYR A 507 17.00 34.06 17.03
N LEU A 508 16.15 33.03 17.23
CA LEU A 508 14.85 33.13 17.92
C LEU A 508 13.93 34.23 17.36
N ILE A 509 13.91 34.38 16.04
CA ILE A 509 13.07 35.33 15.31
C ILE A 509 11.77 34.64 14.91
N GLU A 510 10.88 34.50 15.88
CA GLU A 510 9.65 33.69 15.77
C GLU A 510 8.74 34.07 14.59
N GLY A 511 8.60 35.36 14.28
CA GLY A 511 7.81 35.81 13.13
C GLY A 511 8.39 35.38 11.78
N LEU A 512 9.72 35.43 11.64
CA LEU A 512 10.42 34.99 10.43
C LEU A 512 10.38 33.48 10.29
N LYS A 513 10.56 32.77 11.41
CA LYS A 513 10.47 31.31 11.47
C LYS A 513 9.13 30.82 10.92
N ARG A 514 8.02 31.42 11.37
CA ARG A 514 6.67 31.08 10.91
C ARG A 514 6.47 31.35 9.42
N LEU A 515 7.00 32.46 8.89
CA LEU A 515 6.95 32.74 7.46
C LEU A 515 7.71 31.68 6.65
N CYS A 516 8.88 31.24 7.13
CA CYS A 516 9.64 30.18 6.48
C CYS A 516 8.90 28.83 6.54
N GLU A 517 8.32 28.46 7.69
CA GLU A 517 7.49 27.26 7.86
C GLU A 517 6.31 27.26 6.87
N TYR A 518 5.65 28.40 6.72
CA TYR A 518 4.57 28.58 5.74
C TYR A 518 5.04 28.38 4.30
N THR A 519 6.14 29.03 3.89
CA THR A 519 6.71 28.88 2.54
C THR A 519 7.13 27.43 2.25
N ILE A 520 7.69 26.72 3.23
CA ILE A 520 8.06 25.31 3.10
C ILE A 520 6.81 24.42 3.00
N ALA A 521 5.79 24.67 3.82
CA ALA A 521 4.54 23.92 3.80
C ALA A 521 3.84 23.99 2.43
N GLN A 522 3.93 25.14 1.74
CA GLN A 522 3.40 25.31 0.39
C GLN A 522 4.15 24.53 -0.69
N ASP A 523 5.37 24.06 -0.42
CA ASP A 523 6.19 23.32 -1.39
C ASP A 523 6.16 21.81 -1.15
N ILE A 524 5.48 21.32 -0.10
CA ILE A 524 5.42 19.89 0.22
C ILE A 524 4.75 19.11 -0.93
N CYS A 525 5.43 18.09 -1.43
CA CYS A 525 4.90 17.13 -2.41
C CYS A 525 5.40 15.72 -2.08
N VAL A 526 4.76 14.70 -2.69
CA VAL A 526 5.11 13.29 -2.43
C VAL A 526 6.59 12.99 -2.70
N ASP A 527 7.18 13.67 -3.70
CA ASP A 527 8.56 13.42 -4.13
C ASP A 527 9.61 14.08 -3.23
N ASN A 528 9.28 15.22 -2.59
CA ASN A 528 10.23 15.94 -1.75
C ASN A 528 10.08 15.63 -0.25
N ILE A 529 9.00 14.95 0.18
CA ILE A 529 8.80 14.52 1.57
C ILE A 529 9.97 13.68 2.11
N PRO A 530 10.50 12.67 1.38
CA PRO A 530 11.68 11.96 1.84
C PRO A 530 12.84 12.92 2.12
N LEU A 531 13.11 13.89 1.25
CA LEU A 531 14.17 14.89 1.43
C LEU A 531 13.91 15.87 2.58
N ILE A 532 12.65 16.20 2.85
CA ILE A 532 12.25 17.06 3.99
C ILE A 532 12.53 16.35 5.31
N PHE A 533 12.34 15.03 5.34
CA PHE A 533 12.43 14.22 6.56
C PHE A 533 13.78 13.46 6.69
N LEU A 534 14.57 13.30 5.62
CA LEU A 534 15.88 12.64 5.61
C LEU A 534 16.89 13.38 6.51
N MET A 535 16.94 12.99 7.78
CA MET A 535 17.98 13.36 8.76
C MET A 535 18.47 12.14 9.56
N VAL A 536 18.56 10.99 8.87
CA VAL A 536 19.23 9.79 9.38
C VAL A 536 20.08 9.18 8.27
N LYS A 537 21.39 9.47 8.25
CA LYS A 537 22.36 8.71 7.45
C LYS A 537 22.90 7.55 8.29
N ALA A 538 22.72 6.34 7.76
CA ALA A 538 23.36 5.13 8.27
C ALA A 538 24.59 4.83 7.42
N TYR A 539 25.73 4.66 8.07
CA TYR A 539 27.01 4.34 7.42
C TYR A 539 27.36 2.89 7.74
N ARG A 540 27.62 2.09 6.71
CA ARG A 540 28.08 0.71 6.86
C ARG A 540 29.51 0.57 6.35
N GLN A 541 30.33 -0.10 7.14
CA GLN A 541 31.69 -0.47 6.76
C GLN A 541 31.93 -1.92 7.13
N GLU A 542 32.64 -2.64 6.26
CA GLU A 542 33.14 -3.97 6.56
C GLU A 542 34.66 -3.98 6.49
N HIS A 543 35.26 -4.74 7.38
CA HIS A 543 36.69 -4.97 7.43
C HIS A 543 36.99 -6.41 7.77
N VAL A 544 37.98 -6.99 7.10
CA VAL A 544 38.44 -8.36 7.37
C VAL A 544 39.77 -8.30 8.11
N TYR A 545 39.77 -8.71 9.37
CA TYR A 545 40.98 -8.95 10.13
C TYR A 545 41.55 -10.31 9.75
N LYS A 546 42.81 -10.37 9.35
CA LYS A 546 43.51 -11.62 9.03
C LYS A 546 44.01 -12.34 10.29
N HIS A 547 43.14 -12.40 11.30
CA HIS A 547 43.39 -13.00 12.60
C HIS A 547 42.16 -13.80 13.07
N PRO A 548 42.36 -14.91 13.82
CA PRO A 548 41.25 -15.72 14.34
C PRO A 548 40.31 -14.92 15.24
N TRP A 549 39.05 -15.33 15.29
CA TRP A 549 37.99 -14.63 16.02
C TRP A 549 38.31 -14.45 17.52
N GLU A 550 38.93 -15.46 18.15
CA GLU A 550 39.33 -15.42 19.55
C GLU A 550 40.35 -14.30 19.81
N ARG A 551 41.26 -14.07 18.85
CA ARG A 551 42.27 -13.02 18.96
C ARG A 551 41.66 -11.64 18.74
N VAL A 552 40.80 -11.50 17.73
CA VAL A 552 40.14 -10.21 17.42
C VAL A 552 39.18 -9.80 18.55
N SER A 553 38.38 -10.73 19.07
CA SER A 553 37.49 -10.47 20.21
C SER A 553 38.28 -10.12 21.48
N ALA A 554 39.38 -10.80 21.77
CA ALA A 554 40.28 -10.45 22.88
C ALA A 554 40.96 -9.08 22.69
N ALA A 555 41.39 -8.75 21.46
CA ALA A 555 41.94 -7.44 21.14
C ALA A 555 40.91 -6.31 21.36
N SER A 556 39.63 -6.56 21.04
CA SER A 556 38.53 -5.62 21.28
C SER A 556 38.39 -5.26 22.76
N TRP A 557 38.57 -6.24 23.65
CA TRP A 557 38.58 -6.01 25.09
C TRP A 557 39.80 -5.20 25.56
N ARG A 558 40.98 -5.44 24.97
CA ARG A 558 42.24 -4.76 25.34
C ARG A 558 42.40 -3.37 24.72
N LYS A 559 41.55 -3.01 23.76
CA LYS A 559 41.60 -1.75 22.98
C LYS A 559 41.82 -0.50 23.85
N PHE A 560 41.19 -0.45 25.04
CA PHE A 560 41.25 0.71 25.94
C PHE A 560 42.12 0.51 27.19
N ALA A 561 42.76 -0.65 27.33
CA ALA A 561 43.51 -1.00 28.56
C ALA A 561 44.93 -0.43 28.57
N ASP A 562 45.58 -0.30 27.41
CA ASP A 562 46.97 0.14 27.29
C ASP A 562 47.09 1.68 27.25
N PRO A 563 47.90 2.31 28.12
CA PRO A 563 48.20 3.74 28.06
C PRO A 563 48.73 4.23 26.71
N GLU A 564 49.46 3.40 25.95
CA GLU A 564 49.95 3.78 24.62
C GLU A 564 48.80 3.93 23.61
N ASN A 565 47.74 3.13 23.74
CA ASN A 565 46.57 3.24 22.87
C ASN A 565 45.83 4.58 23.07
N LYS A 566 45.91 5.18 24.26
CA LYS A 566 45.31 6.50 24.54
C LYS A 566 45.89 7.62 23.67
N ARG A 567 47.13 7.51 23.21
CA ARG A 567 47.72 8.50 22.28
C ARG A 567 47.06 8.46 20.90
N ILE A 568 46.78 7.26 20.39
CA ILE A 568 46.13 7.07 19.08
C ILE A 568 44.61 7.32 19.18
N LEU A 569 43.99 6.87 20.27
CA LEU A 569 42.58 7.06 20.60
C LEU A 569 42.36 8.30 21.49
N SER A 570 43.01 9.42 21.17
CA SER A 570 42.98 10.65 21.99
C SER A 570 41.60 11.28 22.20
N HIS A 571 40.60 10.84 21.42
CA HIS A 571 39.21 11.23 21.60
C HIS A 571 38.52 10.47 22.74
N ILE A 572 39.06 9.34 23.20
CA ILE A 572 38.53 8.58 24.34
C ILE A 572 39.24 9.06 25.60
N LEU A 573 38.49 9.71 26.48
CA LEU A 573 39.01 10.25 27.74
C LEU A 573 39.00 9.16 28.82
N GLU A 574 37.89 8.43 28.94
CA GLU A 574 37.67 7.46 30.00
C GLU A 574 36.75 6.31 29.54
N VAL A 575 36.98 5.11 30.08
CA VAL A 575 36.16 3.92 29.83
C VAL A 575 36.05 3.12 31.11
N ASP A 576 34.82 2.97 31.62
CA ASP A 576 34.53 2.25 32.86
C ASP A 576 33.58 1.09 32.59
N THR A 577 33.85 -0.06 33.22
CA THR A 577 32.93 -1.21 33.15
C THR A 577 31.90 -1.08 34.27
N LEU A 578 30.64 -0.84 33.89
CA LEU A 578 29.53 -0.69 34.83
C LEU A 578 28.98 -2.04 35.29
N ASN A 579 28.90 -3.01 34.38
CA ASN A 579 28.35 -4.33 34.65
C ASN A 579 29.01 -5.38 33.76
N ARG A 580 29.23 -6.57 34.30
CA ARG A 580 29.70 -7.75 33.56
C ARG A 580 29.07 -9.00 34.15
N LYS A 581 28.28 -9.71 33.35
CA LYS A 581 27.54 -10.92 33.76
C LYS A 581 27.69 -12.02 32.74
N LEU A 582 28.06 -13.22 33.20
CA LEU A 582 27.97 -14.44 32.41
C LEU A 582 26.59 -15.06 32.63
N ASP A 583 25.82 -15.20 31.57
CA ASP A 583 24.58 -15.98 31.59
C ASP A 583 24.93 -17.47 31.50
N THR A 584 24.70 -18.21 32.59
CA THR A 584 25.03 -19.62 32.70
C THR A 584 24.10 -20.53 31.90
N GLU A 585 22.89 -20.09 31.57
CA GLU A 585 21.94 -20.88 30.77
C GLU A 585 22.30 -20.82 29.29
N THR A 586 22.53 -19.61 28.77
CA THR A 586 22.84 -19.41 27.35
C THR A 586 24.34 -19.54 27.05
N GLY A 587 25.20 -19.31 28.03
CA GLY A 587 26.66 -19.25 27.88
C GLY A 587 27.16 -17.90 27.33
N LYS A 588 26.30 -16.86 27.29
CA LYS A 588 26.63 -15.55 26.73
C LYS A 588 27.19 -14.61 27.81
N LEU A 589 28.25 -13.88 27.48
CA LEU A 589 28.80 -12.84 28.34
C LEU A 589 28.20 -11.48 27.96
N HIS A 590 27.49 -10.87 28.90
CA HIS A 590 26.92 -9.53 28.78
C HIS A 590 27.78 -8.53 29.55
N THR A 591 28.16 -7.43 28.92
CA THR A 591 28.94 -6.35 29.56
C THR A 591 28.35 -5.00 29.19
N THR A 592 28.35 -4.07 30.14
CA THR A 592 27.96 -2.67 29.92
C THR A 592 29.11 -1.77 30.34
N ARG A 593 29.55 -0.86 29.47
CA ARG A 593 30.61 0.11 29.73
C ARG A 593 30.09 1.54 29.57
N ALA A 594 30.56 2.45 30.41
CA ALA A 594 30.45 3.88 30.19
C ALA A 594 31.70 4.37 29.47
N LEU A 595 31.53 5.24 28.47
CA LEU A 595 32.63 5.85 27.74
C LEU A 595 32.47 7.37 27.81
N THR A 596 33.56 8.07 28.14
CA THR A 596 33.64 9.53 28.06
C THR A 596 34.51 9.88 26.87
N ILE A 597 33.93 10.61 25.92
CA ILE A 597 34.54 10.91 24.63
C ILE A 597 34.66 12.43 24.49
N HIS A 598 35.85 12.90 24.14
CA HIS A 598 36.04 14.26 23.65
C HIS A 598 35.49 14.36 22.22
N ALA A 599 34.35 14.99 22.10
CA ALA A 599 33.63 15.18 20.86
C ALA A 599 33.35 16.68 20.73
N PRO A 600 34.27 17.47 20.12
CA PRO A 600 33.96 18.85 19.81
C PRO A 600 32.83 18.82 18.81
N GLY A 601 31.63 19.13 19.31
CA GLY A 601 30.44 19.24 18.50
C GLY A 601 30.56 20.43 17.57
N PRO A 602 29.53 20.68 16.75
CA PRO A 602 29.34 21.97 16.13
C PRO A 602 29.59 23.11 17.14
N TRP A 603 30.33 24.15 16.73
CA TRP A 603 30.76 25.26 17.59
C TRP A 603 29.60 25.95 18.38
N PHE A 604 28.36 25.81 17.93
CA PHE A 604 27.18 26.31 18.62
C PHE A 604 26.76 25.46 19.83
N LEU A 605 27.02 24.15 19.84
CA LEU A 605 26.72 23.29 21.01
C LEU A 605 27.64 23.61 22.19
N HIS A 606 28.89 24.00 21.92
CA HIS A 606 29.79 24.53 22.95
C HIS A 606 29.22 25.82 23.58
N ARG A 607 28.50 26.66 22.82
CA ARG A 607 27.86 27.88 23.32
C ARG A 607 26.62 27.61 24.19
N ILE A 608 25.98 26.45 24.07
CA ILE A 608 24.76 26.07 24.80
C ILE A 608 25.07 25.19 26.02
N VAL A 609 26.02 24.25 25.87
CA VAL A 609 26.30 23.21 26.86
C VAL A 609 27.58 23.51 27.66
N GLY A 610 28.45 24.40 27.16
CA GLY A 610 29.66 24.85 27.86
C GLY A 610 30.79 23.83 27.94
N GLN A 611 30.67 22.66 27.30
CA GLN A 611 31.68 21.58 27.31
C GLN A 611 31.68 20.76 26.00
N ASP A 612 32.85 20.23 25.61
CA ASP A 612 33.08 19.37 24.43
C ASP A 612 33.16 17.87 24.78
N ILE A 613 32.36 17.43 25.76
CA ILE A 613 32.39 16.07 26.29
C ILE A 613 31.07 15.37 25.98
N CYS A 614 31.16 14.14 25.48
CA CYS A 614 30.02 13.25 25.24
C CYS A 614 30.19 11.96 26.04
N HIS A 615 29.16 11.63 26.83
CA HIS A 615 29.05 10.36 27.54
C HIS A 615 28.24 9.37 26.71
N CYS A 616 28.76 8.16 26.58
CA CYS A 616 28.15 7.06 25.87
C CYS A 616 28.03 5.82 26.78
N VAL A 617 27.06 4.98 26.49
CA VAL A 617 26.91 3.64 27.08
C VAL A 617 27.07 2.62 25.97
N GLU A 618 28.00 1.69 26.17
CA GLU A 618 28.20 0.55 25.29
C GLU A 618 27.68 -0.72 25.96
N SER A 619 26.89 -1.50 25.22
CA SER A 619 26.48 -2.85 25.59
C SER A 619 27.15 -3.86 24.68
N THR A 620 27.84 -4.83 25.26
CA THR A 620 28.57 -5.87 24.54
C THR A 620 28.03 -7.25 24.92
N VAL A 621 27.75 -8.08 23.91
CA VAL A 621 27.35 -9.48 24.05
C VAL A 621 28.35 -10.35 23.31
N VAL A 622 28.96 -11.31 24.02
CA VAL A 622 29.86 -12.31 23.43
C VAL A 622 29.22 -13.68 23.57
N ASP A 623 29.06 -14.37 22.45
CA ASP A 623 28.63 -15.77 22.39
C ASP A 623 29.80 -16.63 21.93
N GLY A 624 30.39 -17.36 22.88
CA GLY A 624 31.52 -18.25 22.61
C GLY A 624 31.15 -19.49 21.80
N LYS A 625 29.89 -19.94 21.83
CA LYS A 625 29.45 -21.14 21.09
C LYS A 625 29.28 -20.84 19.61
N SER A 626 28.65 -19.70 19.28
CA SER A 626 28.47 -19.26 17.90
C SER A 626 29.64 -18.44 17.35
N ARG A 627 30.65 -18.15 18.18
CA ARG A 627 31.78 -17.25 17.86
C ARG A 627 31.28 -15.92 17.30
N SER A 628 30.41 -15.24 18.05
CA SER A 628 29.91 -13.92 17.66
C SER A 628 30.09 -12.93 18.80
N MET A 629 30.61 -11.74 18.48
CA MET A 629 30.72 -10.62 19.43
C MET A 629 29.99 -9.42 18.85
N GLN A 630 29.05 -8.87 19.60
CA GLN A 630 28.22 -7.73 19.20
C GLN A 630 28.35 -6.61 20.23
N LEU A 631 28.71 -5.42 19.76
CA LEU A 631 28.83 -4.21 20.57
C LEU A 631 27.81 -3.19 20.05
N THR A 632 27.15 -2.49 20.96
CA THR A 632 26.25 -1.39 20.65
C THR A 632 26.56 -0.21 21.55
N THR A 633 27.07 0.87 20.98
CA THR A 633 27.41 2.12 21.68
C THR A 633 26.36 3.18 21.37
N LYS A 634 25.80 3.81 22.40
CA LYS A 634 24.86 4.93 22.27
C LYS A 634 25.30 6.12 23.09
N ASN A 635 25.17 7.33 22.58
CA ASN A 635 25.34 8.52 23.43
C ASN A 635 24.17 8.64 24.42
N ILE A 636 24.46 9.06 25.65
CA ILE A 636 23.47 9.36 26.70
C ILE A 636 23.36 10.87 26.95
N SER A 637 24.48 11.58 26.86
CA SER A 637 24.48 13.04 26.83
C SER A 637 24.10 13.54 25.44
N LEU A 638 23.52 14.73 25.36
CA LEU A 638 23.14 15.38 24.09
C LEU A 638 22.05 14.65 23.27
N GLN A 639 21.43 13.58 23.81
CA GLN A 639 20.33 12.83 23.15
C GLN A 639 19.13 13.69 22.73
N LYS A 640 18.97 14.88 23.30
CA LYS A 640 17.94 15.85 22.92
C LYS A 640 18.23 16.55 21.59
N PHE A 641 19.48 16.50 21.13
CA PHE A 641 19.97 17.21 19.94
C PHE A 641 20.46 16.23 18.87
N ILE A 642 21.27 15.25 19.26
CA ILE A 642 21.88 14.27 18.37
C ILE A 642 21.84 12.91 19.05
N GLU A 643 21.36 11.91 18.34
CA GLU A 643 21.38 10.52 18.74
C GLU A 643 22.32 9.75 17.80
N VAL A 644 23.34 9.15 18.37
CA VAL A 644 24.34 8.35 17.68
C VAL A 644 24.27 6.94 18.26
N GLU A 645 24.02 5.98 17.38
CA GLU A 645 24.07 4.57 17.70
C GLU A 645 25.06 3.88 16.77
N GLU A 646 26.07 3.24 17.35
CA GLU A 646 27.05 2.46 16.63
C GLU A 646 26.91 0.99 17.01
N ARG A 647 26.77 0.12 16.00
CA ARG A 647 26.73 -1.33 16.14
C ARG A 647 27.94 -1.94 15.46
N ILE A 648 28.68 -2.76 16.17
CA ILE A 648 29.84 -3.49 15.64
C ILE A 648 29.62 -4.96 15.90
N ARG A 649 29.79 -5.78 14.86
CA ARG A 649 29.74 -7.24 14.95
C ARG A 649 31.05 -7.84 14.44
N TYR A 650 31.57 -8.81 15.20
CA TYR A 650 32.71 -9.63 14.82
C TYR A 650 32.29 -11.10 14.73
N ASP A 651 32.41 -11.67 13.53
CA ASP A 651 32.10 -13.07 13.24
C ASP A 651 33.24 -13.73 12.43
N PRO A 652 33.43 -15.05 12.51
CA PRO A 652 34.32 -15.79 11.62
C PRO A 652 34.04 -15.50 10.14
N HIS A 653 35.10 -15.36 9.34
CA HIS A 653 34.96 -15.14 7.91
C HIS A 653 34.29 -16.36 7.23
N PRO A 654 33.30 -16.18 6.35
CA PRO A 654 32.55 -17.29 5.75
C PRO A 654 33.44 -18.27 4.98
N GLU A 655 34.45 -17.75 4.26
CA GLU A 655 35.38 -18.57 3.48
C GLU A 655 36.62 -19.05 4.27
N ASN A 656 36.92 -18.43 5.41
CA ASN A 656 38.11 -18.77 6.20
C ASN A 656 37.85 -18.63 7.72
N PRO A 657 36.90 -19.43 8.26
CA PRO A 657 36.34 -19.21 9.60
C PRO A 657 37.33 -19.53 10.73
N SER A 658 38.42 -20.23 10.47
CA SER A 658 39.44 -20.54 11.46
C SER A 658 40.56 -19.50 11.55
N ALA A 659 40.80 -18.73 10.48
CA ALA A 659 41.94 -17.82 10.41
C ALA A 659 41.55 -16.34 10.36
N TRP A 660 40.38 -16.00 9.83
CA TRP A 660 39.98 -14.60 9.59
C TRP A 660 38.67 -14.25 10.29
N THR A 661 38.51 -12.97 10.59
CA THR A 661 37.33 -12.41 11.24
C THR A 661 36.77 -11.26 10.41
N VAL A 662 35.48 -11.31 10.11
CA VAL A 662 34.74 -10.19 9.52
C VAL A 662 34.24 -9.28 10.63
N CYS A 663 34.51 -7.99 10.48
CA CYS A 663 34.00 -6.92 11.30
C CYS A 663 33.02 -6.10 10.47
N SER A 664 31.73 -6.16 10.81
CA SER A 664 30.70 -5.31 10.22
C SER A 664 30.33 -4.21 11.20
N GLN A 665 30.51 -2.97 10.78
CA GLN A 665 30.24 -1.78 11.58
C GLN A 665 29.13 -0.96 10.92
N GLU A 666 28.12 -0.60 11.69
CA GLU A 666 26.99 0.24 11.29
C GLU A 666 26.86 1.40 12.26
N THR A 667 26.97 2.63 11.76
CA THR A 667 26.77 3.84 12.57
C THR A 667 25.53 4.56 12.05
N SER A 668 24.55 4.75 12.91
CA SER A 668 23.37 5.57 12.67
C SER A 668 23.51 6.88 13.42
N ILE A 669 23.41 8.00 12.70
CA ILE A 669 23.36 9.33 13.28
C ILE A 669 21.98 9.89 12.98
N ARG A 670 21.25 10.27 14.02
CA ARG A 670 19.95 10.94 13.94
C ARG A 670 20.09 12.29 14.60
N ILE A 671 19.92 13.35 13.82
CA ILE A 671 19.80 14.70 14.38
C ILE A 671 18.32 14.90 14.71
N LYS A 672 18.01 15.18 15.97
CA LYS A 672 16.62 15.47 16.34
C LYS A 672 16.30 16.89 15.86
N PRO A 673 15.26 17.06 15.03
CA PRO A 673 14.95 18.36 14.47
C PRO A 673 14.52 19.30 15.59
N LEU A 674 15.42 20.18 16.00
CA LEU A 674 15.05 21.53 16.37
C LEU A 674 14.88 22.28 15.05
N SER A 675 13.79 23.01 14.90
CA SER A 675 13.48 23.86 13.74
C SER A 675 14.68 24.71 13.25
N ALA A 676 15.65 25.02 14.12
CA ALA A 676 16.88 25.78 13.89
C ALA A 676 18.02 25.04 13.24
N LEU A 677 18.00 23.71 13.20
CA LEU A 677 19.17 22.95 12.77
C LEU A 677 18.93 22.18 11.50
N ALA A 678 17.75 22.24 10.89
CA ALA A 678 17.41 21.46 9.70
C ALA A 678 18.39 21.63 8.52
N SER A 679 18.87 22.85 8.23
CA SER A 679 19.83 23.12 7.14
C SER A 679 21.30 22.98 7.54
N MET A 680 21.63 23.16 8.83
CA MET A 680 22.97 22.88 9.34
C MET A 680 23.20 21.39 9.58
N ALA A 681 22.13 20.64 9.80
CA ALA A 681 22.17 19.24 10.15
C ALA A 681 22.90 18.42 9.10
N GLU A 682 22.70 18.64 7.81
CA GLU A 682 23.43 17.86 6.80
C GLU A 682 24.95 18.06 6.92
N LYS A 683 25.42 19.30 7.14
CA LYS A 683 26.84 19.61 7.33
C LYS A 683 27.37 19.12 8.68
N VAL A 684 26.56 19.19 9.73
CA VAL A 684 26.89 18.69 11.08
C VAL A 684 26.98 17.17 11.07
N GLU A 685 26.00 16.51 10.46
CA GLU A 685 25.91 15.07 10.26
C GLU A 685 27.08 14.58 9.41
N GLN A 686 27.41 15.27 8.32
CA GLN A 686 28.57 14.95 7.49
C GLN A 686 29.89 15.09 8.27
N LYS A 687 30.09 16.18 9.03
CA LYS A 687 31.29 16.35 9.87
C LYS A 687 31.36 15.31 11.00
N CYS A 688 30.25 14.99 11.63
CA CYS A 688 30.16 13.92 12.62
C CYS A 688 30.55 12.58 11.97
N ALA A 689 29.96 12.24 10.83
CA ALA A 689 30.25 11.03 10.08
C ALA A 689 31.73 10.94 9.65
N GLU A 690 32.29 11.99 9.06
CA GLU A 690 33.71 12.05 8.68
C GLU A 690 34.62 11.80 9.88
N LYS A 691 34.30 12.39 11.04
CA LYS A 691 35.07 12.21 12.27
C LYS A 691 34.92 10.81 12.85
N PHE A 692 33.73 10.22 12.79
CA PHE A 692 33.50 8.82 13.15
C PHE A 692 34.28 7.87 12.23
N MET A 693 34.29 8.12 10.92
CA MET A 693 35.07 7.34 9.95
C MET A 693 36.58 7.47 10.21
N GLN A 694 37.08 8.66 10.53
CA GLN A 694 38.49 8.84 10.92
C GLN A 694 38.82 8.10 12.22
N ASN A 695 37.93 8.14 13.21
CA ASN A 695 38.11 7.43 14.48
C ASN A 695 38.02 5.91 14.30
N SER A 696 37.19 5.41 13.38
CA SER A 696 37.11 3.98 13.08
C SER A 696 38.41 3.45 12.47
N VAL A 697 39.05 4.22 11.57
CA VAL A 697 40.40 3.90 11.03
C VAL A 697 41.42 3.75 12.16
N LYS A 698 41.49 4.73 13.06
CA LYS A 698 42.40 4.69 14.23
C LYS A 698 42.10 3.49 15.14
N GLY A 699 40.82 3.19 15.35
CA GLY A 699 40.37 2.03 16.09
C GLY A 699 40.84 0.71 15.47
N ARG A 700 40.75 0.57 14.15
CA ARG A 700 41.23 -0.61 13.41
C ARG A 700 42.74 -0.77 13.52
N GLU A 701 43.50 0.33 13.42
CA GLU A 701 44.96 0.31 13.55
C GLU A 701 45.40 -0.21 14.92
N VAL A 702 44.75 0.25 15.99
CA VAL A 702 45.00 -0.24 17.36
C VAL A 702 44.66 -1.73 17.48
N MET A 703 43.51 -2.15 16.92
CA MET A 703 43.09 -3.56 16.94
C MET A 703 44.09 -4.47 16.23
N GLU A 704 44.54 -4.09 15.03
CA GLU A 704 45.57 -4.79 14.25
C GLU A 704 46.88 -4.90 15.04
N ARG A 705 47.32 -3.81 15.67
CA ARG A 705 48.54 -3.79 16.49
C ARG A 705 48.44 -4.76 17.67
N ILE A 706 47.32 -4.77 18.39
CA ILE A 706 47.11 -5.68 19.52
C ILE A 706 47.08 -7.13 19.03
N CYS A 707 46.44 -7.41 17.90
CA CYS A 707 46.41 -8.76 17.34
C CYS A 707 47.83 -9.25 16.99
N ARG A 708 48.67 -8.43 16.35
CA ARG A 708 50.06 -8.79 16.04
C ARG A 708 50.91 -9.00 17.29
N TYR A 709 50.72 -8.16 18.31
CA TYR A 709 51.39 -8.34 19.59
C TYR A 709 51.02 -9.67 20.25
N MET A 710 49.71 -9.98 20.32
CA MET A 710 49.23 -11.25 20.86
C MET A 710 49.72 -12.46 20.06
N GLU A 711 49.85 -12.32 18.74
CA GLU A 711 50.43 -13.35 17.87
C GLU A 711 51.91 -13.58 18.15
N ALA A 712 52.69 -12.52 18.37
CA ALA A 712 54.08 -12.62 18.77
C ALA A 712 54.25 -13.23 20.17
N GLU A 713 53.37 -12.92 21.13
CA GLU A 713 53.35 -13.55 22.47
C GLU A 713 53.01 -15.05 22.44
N SER A 714 52.25 -15.50 21.44
CA SER A 714 51.79 -16.88 21.30
C SER A 714 52.65 -17.72 20.34
N ALA A 715 53.67 -17.13 19.71
CA ALA A 715 54.64 -17.86 18.92
C ALA A 715 55.58 -18.65 19.86
N PRO A 716 55.79 -19.97 19.65
CA PRO A 716 56.75 -20.72 20.43
C PRO A 716 58.16 -20.14 20.22
N VAL A 717 58.84 -19.80 21.33
CA VAL A 717 60.24 -19.32 21.35
C VAL A 717 61.18 -20.35 20.76
#